data_AF-K9E0A8-F1
#
_entry.id   AF-K9E0A8-F1
#
_cell.length_a   1.000
_cell.length_b   1.000
_cell.length_c   1.000
_cell.angle_alpha   90.00
_cell.angle_beta   90.00
_cell.angle_gamma   90.00
#
_symmetry.space_group_name_H-M   'P 1'
#
loop_
_entity.id
_entity.type
_entity.pdbx_description
1 polymer ?
#
loop_
_entity_poly.entity_id
_entity_poly.type
_entity_poly.pdbx_seq_one_letter_code
_entity_poly.pdbx_strand_id
1 'polypeptide(L)'
;MSLKKQLFLVCGAIVMPFLGLYADNVNVALHKPVTASSQQKEFPASNVTDGIVSRKSAWMSGKSARPPHTLDINLERYYNINRVVIYTGIPDAEQTEQEKGKAPGFWSVKNFKIQYWDDANWTDLPDTECTENRLDKLEFTFHPELLTFQIRLVSTDGEPIRINEFEVYGKEKAGMPIPVTTGEAPRAFQEPLEKEMQVTVAKEIIGKSMKYVAYNQGYYLPGSNVSGWLEYSNVNSVRVWTSLNDYIPQSVVLNDKELSTLKAFESCKNELRNNPEHNRFIQWEPILAKCGEAHFSTNSMVFEYTLKELKRLNIDAILQINSTDFDGTWSNKWKQWQRFYALAFYAAKTGDVTMYAMHNEPNHRHAGPMKITQYVDAMKIVSDAVYCAVQDVNRLYGKNLKSRFVGPVTAGSNTNWWAEVVKNLRIDYRGLPSDRDLMDIFSTHSYNLPAAGYVSKVSDIRKIIVENHPLKQPLPIVYTETGRWMNAYLIDKEETMDSPSLFTEWAGEYTNNTLNQGYGMWAFKFANTTSGTYPRGIKSGHHFIWQGKRIVEDAYTNVALGKKAMDLTSSRPVAAKVITDGNKTDASMWVSPDTDAEKYLEINLGKSTSLGGAVVYTGSAYGVYTAPDRVKNFRLQYWDGTRWADIKETVEKDARYAQSFFLFDAPVTTSKVRFVATDKGSIKVREIKLFDAESVKEVPSSFDISGIQRTGEVVRLFAKGFKDERPLLNTVKSVADNDVDAITSFNSEEMRYYIWLVQRKLSSNHLTLDLKSLNLPAGTRVIAEEVSANAYGEVVWIKETSEEGQLSFELPAQSVMLLTIPICSNAAKTLVATADATVKAGANSEKHFGKAKVMNIEMNASRANGNQVSYLKFDLSGLNKEEMNAAILRLYGSSSTKSPYRFHVYALDNSSWDESTLNWKNAPNLEKDQVRVTDVGNTAHVAGEIVVTETASWHQLDVTSLIRKCRQPEITFVLIREVRQLGDDSDNNKNSSFGTRESVNKPALIVW
;
A
#
# COMPACT_ATOMS: atom_id res chain seq x y z
N MET A 1 -70.18 19.83 -13.93
CA MET A 1 -71.35 20.63 -13.49
C MET A 1 -70.90 21.46 -12.28
N SER A 2 -70.62 22.75 -12.49
CA SER A 2 -71.52 23.88 -12.14
C SER A 2 -71.77 23.96 -10.62
N LEU A 3 -71.04 24.82 -9.90
CA LEU A 3 -71.43 26.19 -9.49
C LEU A 3 -72.65 26.24 -8.54
N LYS A 4 -72.45 26.68 -7.28
CA LYS A 4 -72.95 28.00 -6.81
C LYS A 4 -72.63 28.28 -5.33
N LYS A 5 -72.29 29.54 -5.10
CA LYS A 5 -72.04 30.26 -3.84
C LYS A 5 -73.36 30.73 -3.19
N GLN A 6 -73.35 30.90 -1.86
CA GLN A 6 -73.60 32.14 -1.07
C GLN A 6 -74.22 31.77 0.30
N LEU A 7 -73.52 31.95 1.43
CA LEU A 7 -73.26 33.18 2.22
C LEU A 7 -74.40 33.47 3.22
N PHE A 8 -74.16 33.30 4.53
CA PHE A 8 -74.48 34.30 5.56
C PHE A 8 -73.82 33.98 6.92
N LEU A 9 -73.23 35.03 7.52
CA LEU A 9 -72.51 35.13 8.79
C LEU A 9 -73.42 34.94 10.01
N VAL A 10 -72.91 34.32 11.08
CA VAL A 10 -73.08 34.77 12.48
C VAL A 10 -71.76 34.55 13.25
N CYS A 11 -71.31 35.61 13.91
CA CYS A 11 -70.10 35.69 14.72
C CYS A 11 -70.14 34.82 16.00
N GLY A 12 -69.04 34.14 16.28
CA GLY A 12 -68.69 33.59 17.59
C GLY A 12 -67.17 33.55 17.72
N ALA A 13 -66.62 34.37 18.62
CA ALA A 13 -65.20 34.56 18.81
C ALA A 13 -64.50 33.28 19.30
N ILE A 14 -63.46 32.85 18.59
CA ILE A 14 -62.37 32.05 19.16
C ILE A 14 -61.08 32.80 18.86
N VAL A 15 -60.42 33.19 19.94
CA VAL A 15 -59.06 33.72 19.99
C VAL A 15 -58.13 32.70 19.34
N MET A 16 -57.65 33.01 18.13
CA MET A 16 -56.44 32.36 17.62
C MET A 16 -55.24 33.12 18.18
N PRO A 17 -54.36 32.48 18.96
CA PRO A 17 -53.08 33.08 19.27
C PRO A 17 -52.28 33.17 17.96
N PHE A 18 -51.76 34.36 17.68
CA PHE A 18 -50.64 34.56 16.78
C PHE A 18 -49.54 33.55 17.13
N LEU A 19 -49.37 32.51 16.32
CA LEU A 19 -48.10 31.79 16.26
C LEU A 19 -47.15 32.70 15.49
N GLY A 20 -46.34 33.44 16.24
CA GLY A 20 -45.15 34.07 15.69
C GLY A 20 -44.28 32.98 15.05
N LEU A 21 -44.06 33.10 13.74
CA LEU A 21 -42.95 32.48 13.05
C LEU A 21 -41.66 33.04 13.67
N TYR A 22 -41.06 32.31 14.61
CA TYR A 22 -39.66 32.54 14.98
C TYR A 22 -38.79 31.92 13.89
N ALA A 23 -38.35 32.76 12.96
CA ALA A 23 -37.26 32.48 12.03
C ALA A 23 -35.94 32.63 12.79
N ASP A 24 -35.33 31.53 13.24
CA ASP A 24 -34.11 31.59 14.05
C ASP A 24 -32.97 30.65 13.59
N ASN A 25 -33.03 30.10 12.37
CA ASN A 25 -31.91 29.33 11.81
C ASN A 25 -31.61 29.73 10.35
N VAL A 26 -30.73 30.72 10.17
CA VAL A 26 -30.36 31.31 8.87
C VAL A 26 -28.91 30.95 8.53
N ASN A 27 -28.55 30.82 7.24
CA ASN A 27 -27.16 30.70 6.83
C ASN A 27 -26.44 32.05 7.04
N VAL A 28 -25.64 32.15 8.09
CA VAL A 28 -24.91 33.35 8.50
C VAL A 28 -23.57 33.52 7.78
N ALA A 29 -23.12 32.51 7.03
CA ALA A 29 -21.92 32.59 6.19
C ALA A 29 -22.20 33.24 4.82
N LEU A 30 -23.46 33.44 4.42
CA LEU A 30 -23.80 33.99 3.12
C LEU A 30 -23.15 35.38 2.90
N HIS A 31 -22.38 35.48 1.80
CA HIS A 31 -21.56 36.61 1.36
C HIS A 31 -20.49 37.08 2.35
N LYS A 32 -20.09 36.22 3.29
CA LYS A 32 -19.04 36.54 4.26
C LYS A 32 -17.64 36.45 3.66
N PRO A 33 -16.67 37.21 4.19
CA PRO A 33 -15.29 37.13 3.74
C PRO A 33 -14.70 35.73 3.94
N VAL A 34 -14.04 35.22 2.91
CA VAL A 34 -13.35 33.93 2.92
C VAL A 34 -11.89 34.10 2.51
N THR A 35 -10.98 33.49 3.25
CA THR A 35 -9.55 33.40 2.89
C THR A 35 -9.17 31.94 2.74
N ALA A 36 -8.40 31.61 1.70
CA ALA A 36 -7.90 30.25 1.50
C ALA A 36 -6.37 30.22 1.44
N SER A 37 -5.79 29.10 1.88
CA SER A 37 -4.36 28.79 1.75
C SER A 37 -3.83 28.93 0.31
N SER A 38 -4.64 28.57 -0.68
CA SER A 38 -4.35 28.71 -2.11
C SER A 38 -5.64 28.68 -2.92
N GLN A 39 -5.61 29.15 -4.17
CA GLN A 39 -6.77 29.07 -5.06
C GLN A 39 -6.36 29.04 -6.53
N GLN A 40 -7.21 28.45 -7.37
CA GLN A 40 -7.13 28.59 -8.83
C GLN A 40 -7.84 29.88 -9.26
N LYS A 41 -7.33 30.53 -10.31
CA LYS A 41 -7.84 31.83 -10.76
C LYS A 41 -9.33 31.78 -11.13
N GLU A 42 -9.76 30.67 -11.72
CA GLU A 42 -11.13 30.43 -12.17
C GLU A 42 -12.07 29.98 -11.04
N PHE A 43 -11.53 29.60 -9.87
CA PHE A 43 -12.27 29.01 -8.75
C PHE A 43 -11.84 29.63 -7.40
N PRO A 44 -12.13 30.94 -7.19
CA PRO A 44 -11.70 31.67 -5.98
C PRO A 44 -12.45 31.22 -4.71
N ALA A 45 -11.83 31.47 -3.56
CA ALA A 45 -12.38 31.12 -2.24
C ALA A 45 -13.74 31.78 -1.94
N SER A 46 -14.00 32.96 -2.51
CA SER A 46 -15.26 33.70 -2.32
C SER A 46 -16.51 32.97 -2.81
N ASN A 47 -16.36 31.97 -3.69
CA ASN A 47 -17.49 31.21 -4.22
C ASN A 47 -18.13 30.30 -3.17
N VAL A 48 -17.44 29.94 -2.08
CA VAL A 48 -17.97 28.98 -1.09
C VAL A 48 -19.03 29.57 -0.16
N THR A 49 -19.28 30.87 -0.25
CA THR A 49 -20.26 31.58 0.56
C THR A 49 -21.17 32.42 -0.32
N ASP A 50 -21.30 32.08 -1.60
CA ASP A 50 -22.11 32.86 -2.56
C ASP A 50 -23.56 32.35 -2.66
N GLY A 51 -23.86 31.20 -2.05
CA GLY A 51 -25.18 30.56 -2.05
C GLY A 51 -25.43 29.67 -3.28
N ILE A 52 -24.42 29.38 -4.10
CA ILE A 52 -24.53 28.63 -5.36
C ILE A 52 -23.81 27.27 -5.25
N VAL A 53 -24.59 26.19 -5.15
CA VAL A 53 -24.04 24.83 -5.21
C VAL A 53 -23.85 24.39 -6.68
N SER A 54 -22.69 24.65 -7.26
CA SER A 54 -22.37 24.24 -8.65
C SER A 54 -20.87 24.04 -8.87
N ARG A 55 -20.46 23.14 -9.78
CA ARG A 55 -19.05 23.00 -10.22
C ARG A 55 -18.51 24.28 -10.88
N LYS A 56 -19.41 25.17 -11.33
CA LYS A 56 -19.08 26.47 -11.92
C LYS A 56 -18.92 27.58 -10.87
N SER A 57 -19.45 27.39 -9.66
CA SER A 57 -19.24 28.28 -8.49
C SER A 57 -18.63 27.44 -7.37
N ALA A 58 -17.31 27.29 -7.43
CA ALA A 58 -16.57 26.52 -6.44
C ALA A 58 -15.26 27.22 -6.11
N TRP A 59 -14.73 26.94 -4.93
CA TRP A 59 -13.32 27.09 -4.63
C TRP A 59 -12.57 25.83 -5.04
N MET A 60 -11.43 26.00 -5.70
CA MET A 60 -10.45 24.94 -5.88
C MET A 60 -9.10 25.39 -5.36
N SER A 61 -8.45 24.55 -4.53
CA SER A 61 -7.07 24.82 -4.12
C SER A 61 -6.12 24.80 -5.31
N GLY A 62 -4.97 25.45 -5.18
CA GLY A 62 -3.99 25.61 -6.26
C GLY A 62 -3.55 24.26 -6.85
N LYS A 63 -3.34 24.19 -8.18
CA LYS A 63 -3.02 22.93 -8.88
C LYS A 63 -1.77 22.21 -8.34
N SER A 64 -0.81 22.98 -7.85
CA SER A 64 0.44 22.47 -7.25
C SER A 64 0.49 22.67 -5.73
N ALA A 65 -0.61 23.14 -5.13
CA ALA A 65 -0.68 23.32 -3.69
C ALA A 65 -0.71 21.96 -3.00
N ARG A 66 -0.03 21.86 -1.87
CA ARG A 66 -0.01 20.67 -1.01
C ARG A 66 -0.83 20.90 0.26
N PRO A 67 -1.30 19.83 0.92
CA PRO A 67 -1.99 19.94 2.20
C PRO A 67 -1.07 20.52 3.29
N PRO A 68 -1.65 21.13 4.36
CA PRO A 68 -3.08 21.29 4.56
C PRO A 68 -3.69 22.39 3.68
N HIS A 69 -4.85 22.09 3.09
CA HIS A 69 -5.67 23.09 2.41
C HIS A 69 -6.61 23.73 3.43
N THR A 70 -6.36 25.00 3.77
CA THR A 70 -7.22 25.76 4.69
C THR A 70 -8.17 26.69 3.96
N LEU A 71 -9.37 26.84 4.52
CA LEU A 71 -10.39 27.80 4.13
C LEU A 71 -11.03 28.41 5.39
N ASP A 72 -10.89 29.72 5.54
CA ASP A 72 -11.28 30.48 6.72
C ASP A 72 -12.46 31.38 6.37
N ILE A 73 -13.58 31.20 7.07
CA ILE A 73 -14.78 32.02 6.95
C ILE A 73 -14.85 32.96 8.15
N ASN A 74 -14.86 34.26 7.87
CA ASN A 74 -15.03 35.29 8.88
C ASN A 74 -16.50 35.74 8.92
N LEU A 75 -17.22 35.41 9.99
CA LEU A 75 -18.64 35.75 10.16
C LEU A 75 -18.85 37.23 10.54
N GLU A 76 -17.78 37.96 10.85
CA GLU A 76 -17.72 39.39 11.24
C GLU A 76 -18.41 39.74 12.57
N ARG A 77 -19.24 38.84 13.11
CA ARG A 77 -19.95 38.94 14.40
C ARG A 77 -19.91 37.58 15.09
N TYR A 78 -20.12 37.56 16.40
CA TYR A 78 -20.27 36.31 17.15
C TYR A 78 -21.65 35.71 16.89
N TYR A 79 -21.69 34.42 16.60
CA TYR A 79 -22.90 33.63 16.44
C TYR A 79 -22.89 32.44 17.38
N ASN A 80 -24.07 32.08 17.89
CA ASN A 80 -24.34 30.74 18.39
C ASN A 80 -24.65 29.84 17.19
N ILE A 81 -23.71 28.99 16.82
CA ILE A 81 -23.76 28.12 15.64
C ILE A 81 -24.27 26.76 16.08
N ASN A 82 -25.36 26.29 15.48
CA ASN A 82 -25.92 24.97 15.77
C ASN A 82 -25.67 23.97 14.64
N ARG A 83 -25.33 24.43 13.43
CA ARG A 83 -25.13 23.54 12.29
C ARG A 83 -24.18 24.12 11.24
N VAL A 84 -23.45 23.23 10.58
CA VAL A 84 -22.67 23.51 9.36
C VAL A 84 -23.05 22.54 8.26
N VAL A 85 -23.13 23.02 7.02
CA VAL A 85 -23.35 22.20 5.81
C VAL A 85 -22.25 22.49 4.79
N ILE A 86 -21.62 21.45 4.25
CA ILE A 86 -20.55 21.57 3.25
C ILE A 86 -20.99 20.83 1.99
N TYR A 87 -20.92 21.52 0.85
CA TYR A 87 -21.09 20.93 -0.48
C TYR A 87 -19.74 20.82 -1.19
N THR A 88 -19.43 19.65 -1.73
CA THR A 88 -18.11 19.33 -2.29
C THR A 88 -18.23 18.42 -3.52
N GLY A 89 -17.18 18.38 -4.34
CA GLY A 89 -17.14 17.55 -5.54
C GLY A 89 -17.97 18.10 -6.70
N ILE A 90 -18.37 17.23 -7.62
CA ILE A 90 -19.20 17.61 -8.78
C ILE A 90 -20.63 17.17 -8.49
N PRO A 91 -21.61 18.11 -8.39
CA PRO A 91 -23.01 17.75 -8.17
C PRO A 91 -23.50 16.74 -9.20
N ASP A 92 -24.30 15.75 -8.79
CA ASP A 92 -24.76 14.65 -9.65
C ASP A 92 -25.43 15.12 -10.95
N ALA A 93 -26.18 16.22 -10.88
CA ALA A 93 -26.86 16.83 -12.03
C ALA A 93 -25.88 17.44 -13.07
N GLU A 94 -24.62 17.67 -12.70
CA GLU A 94 -23.60 18.33 -13.52
C GLU A 94 -22.48 17.39 -14.00
N GLN A 95 -22.54 16.10 -13.64
CA GLN A 95 -21.59 15.10 -14.09
C GLN A 95 -21.85 14.69 -15.54
N THR A 96 -20.78 14.67 -16.35
CA THR A 96 -20.79 14.06 -17.69
C THR A 96 -20.94 12.53 -17.59
N GLU A 97 -21.35 11.86 -18.68
CA GLU A 97 -21.47 10.39 -18.68
C GLU A 97 -20.14 9.68 -18.37
N GLN A 98 -19.01 10.25 -18.76
CA GLN A 98 -17.68 9.72 -18.42
C GLN A 98 -17.38 9.87 -16.92
N GLU A 99 -17.78 10.98 -16.30
CA GLU A 99 -17.60 11.25 -14.87
C GLU A 99 -18.52 10.39 -13.98
N LYS A 100 -19.74 10.09 -14.41
CA LYS A 100 -20.70 9.24 -13.67
C LYS A 100 -20.19 7.84 -13.39
N GLY A 101 -19.20 7.37 -14.15
CA GLY A 101 -18.61 6.06 -13.96
C GLY A 101 -17.53 5.99 -12.87
N LYS A 102 -17.21 7.09 -12.17
CA LYS A 102 -16.18 7.10 -11.11
C LYS A 102 -16.72 6.56 -9.79
N ALA A 103 -15.81 6.14 -8.90
CA ALA A 103 -16.18 5.71 -7.55
C ALA A 103 -16.96 6.82 -6.78
N PRO A 104 -17.94 6.48 -5.91
CA PRO A 104 -18.67 7.46 -5.13
C PRO A 104 -17.77 8.46 -4.38
N GLY A 105 -18.12 9.74 -4.54
CA GLY A 105 -17.42 10.88 -4.00
C GLY A 105 -16.05 11.15 -4.62
N PHE A 106 -15.64 10.54 -5.75
CA PHE A 106 -14.29 10.67 -6.35
C PHE A 106 -13.77 12.13 -6.38
N TRP A 107 -14.65 13.10 -6.61
CA TRP A 107 -14.32 14.53 -6.70
C TRP A 107 -14.50 15.30 -5.38
N SER A 108 -15.14 14.70 -4.38
CA SER A 108 -15.38 15.28 -3.06
C SER A 108 -14.08 15.40 -2.27
N VAL A 109 -13.98 16.43 -1.42
CA VAL A 109 -12.99 16.48 -0.34
C VAL A 109 -13.15 15.24 0.53
N LYS A 110 -12.05 14.57 0.84
CA LYS A 110 -12.02 13.25 1.51
C LYS A 110 -11.74 13.37 2.98
N ASN A 111 -10.72 14.15 3.32
CA ASN A 111 -10.16 14.21 4.65
C ASN A 111 -10.11 15.67 5.08
N PHE A 112 -10.92 16.01 6.07
CA PHE A 112 -10.96 17.35 6.61
C PHE A 112 -11.50 17.36 8.04
N LYS A 113 -11.22 18.44 8.75
CA LYS A 113 -11.86 18.79 10.02
C LYS A 113 -12.25 20.26 10.01
N ILE A 114 -13.19 20.60 10.88
CA ILE A 114 -13.60 21.97 11.12
C ILE A 114 -12.96 22.44 12.42
N GLN A 115 -12.41 23.65 12.39
CA GLN A 115 -11.91 24.38 13.54
C GLN A 115 -12.75 25.63 13.75
N TYR A 116 -12.80 26.11 14.99
CA TYR A 116 -13.37 27.40 15.33
C TYR A 116 -12.37 28.25 16.09
N TRP A 117 -12.55 29.56 16.03
CA TRP A 117 -11.76 30.48 16.84
C TRP A 117 -12.38 30.61 18.23
N ASP A 118 -11.59 30.33 19.27
CA ASP A 118 -12.02 30.37 20.68
C ASP A 118 -11.55 31.63 21.44
N ASP A 119 -11.21 32.69 20.69
CA ASP A 119 -10.63 33.96 21.15
C ASP A 119 -9.15 33.92 21.53
N ALA A 120 -8.51 32.76 21.45
CA ALA A 120 -7.07 32.63 21.63
C ALA A 120 -6.40 31.76 20.55
N ASN A 121 -7.06 30.68 20.13
CA ASN A 121 -6.52 29.66 19.24
C ASN A 121 -7.57 29.15 18.25
N TRP A 122 -7.08 28.50 17.19
CA TRP A 122 -7.90 27.61 16.39
C TRP A 122 -8.08 26.29 17.15
N THR A 123 -9.31 26.00 17.54
CA THR A 123 -9.68 24.80 18.29
C THR A 123 -10.45 23.83 17.39
N ASP A 124 -10.02 22.58 17.37
CA ASP A 124 -10.66 21.50 16.61
C ASP A 124 -12.08 21.24 17.13
N LEU A 125 -13.03 20.98 16.23
CA LEU A 125 -14.33 20.40 16.54
C LEU A 125 -14.26 18.89 16.29
N PRO A 126 -14.06 18.04 17.32
CA PRO A 126 -13.72 16.62 17.13
C PRO A 126 -14.78 15.83 16.35
N ASP A 127 -16.07 16.16 16.51
CA ASP A 127 -17.18 15.50 15.82
C ASP A 127 -17.29 15.86 14.33
N THR A 128 -16.42 16.75 13.84
CA THR A 128 -16.37 17.16 12.43
C THR A 128 -15.20 16.55 11.68
N GLU A 129 -14.32 15.79 12.36
CA GLU A 129 -13.24 15.08 11.70
C GLU A 129 -13.82 14.01 10.77
N CYS A 130 -13.64 14.25 9.47
CA CYS A 130 -14.09 13.37 8.42
C CYS A 130 -12.86 12.77 7.72
N THR A 131 -12.85 11.45 7.58
CA THR A 131 -11.85 10.71 6.80
C THR A 131 -12.55 9.88 5.75
N GLU A 132 -11.98 9.81 4.54
CA GLU A 132 -12.51 9.01 3.43
C GLU A 132 -13.95 9.37 2.99
N ASN A 133 -14.32 10.65 3.08
CA ASN A 133 -15.66 11.11 2.70
C ASN A 133 -16.05 10.66 1.27
N ARG A 134 -17.30 10.20 1.12
CA ARG A 134 -17.88 9.77 -0.16
C ARG A 134 -19.14 10.54 -0.54
N LEU A 135 -19.49 11.56 0.22
CA LEU A 135 -20.67 12.39 0.03
C LEU A 135 -20.29 13.69 -0.67
N ASP A 136 -21.21 14.21 -1.47
CA ASP A 136 -21.16 15.55 -2.07
C ASP A 136 -21.78 16.62 -1.15
N LYS A 137 -22.53 16.20 -0.13
CA LYS A 137 -23.09 17.03 0.93
C LYS A 137 -22.82 16.42 2.32
N LEU A 138 -22.29 17.22 3.24
CA LEU A 138 -22.11 16.86 4.64
C LEU A 138 -22.83 17.85 5.55
N GLU A 139 -23.41 17.35 6.64
CA GLU A 139 -24.11 18.17 7.65
C GLU A 139 -23.60 17.79 9.04
N PHE A 140 -23.16 18.80 9.80
CA PHE A 140 -22.68 18.67 11.18
C PHE A 140 -23.58 19.49 12.10
N THR A 141 -24.03 18.92 13.21
CA THR A 141 -24.89 19.61 14.19
C THR A 141 -24.22 19.63 15.56
N PHE A 142 -24.25 20.77 16.24
CA PHE A 142 -23.53 21.01 17.49
C PHE A 142 -24.49 21.09 18.69
N HIS A 143 -24.21 20.28 19.71
CA HIS A 143 -24.91 20.29 20.99
C HIS A 143 -23.90 20.16 22.14
N PRO A 144 -23.65 21.22 22.94
CA PRO A 144 -24.27 22.56 22.90
C PRO A 144 -23.90 23.40 21.66
N GLU A 145 -24.59 24.52 21.44
CA GLU A 145 -24.28 25.47 20.37
C GLU A 145 -22.87 26.05 20.51
N LEU A 146 -22.20 26.28 19.38
CA LEU A 146 -20.84 26.78 19.29
C LEU A 146 -20.82 28.31 19.20
N LEU A 147 -20.23 28.99 20.17
CA LEU A 147 -20.05 30.45 20.13
C LEU A 147 -18.72 30.81 19.45
N THR A 148 -18.78 31.43 18.27
CA THR A 148 -17.58 31.92 17.56
C THR A 148 -17.93 32.98 16.50
N PHE A 149 -16.93 33.66 15.95
CA PHE A 149 -17.05 34.52 14.78
C PHE A 149 -16.20 34.04 13.59
N GLN A 150 -15.45 32.95 13.74
CA GLN A 150 -14.58 32.41 12.71
C GLN A 150 -14.63 30.88 12.69
N ILE A 151 -14.80 30.34 11.49
CA ILE A 151 -14.75 28.91 11.20
C ILE A 151 -13.66 28.66 10.17
N ARG A 152 -12.91 27.58 10.34
CA ARG A 152 -11.91 27.12 9.39
C ARG A 152 -12.17 25.67 9.02
N LEU A 153 -12.09 25.35 7.73
CA LEU A 153 -11.90 23.99 7.28
C LEU A 153 -10.42 23.75 7.04
N VAL A 154 -9.92 22.64 7.56
CA VAL A 154 -8.56 22.15 7.33
C VAL A 154 -8.69 20.81 6.65
N SER A 155 -8.39 20.76 5.36
CA SER A 155 -8.30 19.50 4.62
C SER A 155 -6.87 19.03 4.53
N THR A 156 -6.69 17.71 4.67
CA THR A 156 -5.41 17.03 4.52
C THR A 156 -5.36 16.23 3.23
N ASP A 157 -6.24 16.45 2.26
CA ASP A 157 -6.17 15.73 0.99
C ASP A 157 -4.88 16.04 0.25
N GLY A 158 -4.24 15.01 -0.30
CA GLY A 158 -2.98 15.16 -1.06
C GLY A 158 -3.19 15.71 -2.47
N GLU A 159 -4.44 15.83 -2.91
CA GLU A 159 -4.81 16.34 -4.23
C GLU A 159 -5.56 17.68 -4.08
N PRO A 160 -5.56 18.54 -5.11
CA PRO A 160 -6.36 19.76 -5.08
C PRO A 160 -7.83 19.47 -4.75
N ILE A 161 -8.37 20.19 -3.78
CA ILE A 161 -9.75 19.99 -3.29
C ILE A 161 -10.71 20.96 -3.94
N ARG A 162 -12.00 20.59 -3.92
CA ARG A 162 -13.10 21.41 -4.40
C ARG A 162 -14.19 21.54 -3.34
N ILE A 163 -14.56 22.77 -2.99
CA ILE A 163 -15.74 23.08 -2.18
C ILE A 163 -16.66 23.96 -3.01
N ASN A 164 -17.91 23.55 -3.18
CA ASN A 164 -18.91 24.33 -3.92
C ASN A 164 -19.54 25.39 -3.01
N GLU A 165 -19.94 25.02 -1.79
CA GLU A 165 -20.59 25.94 -0.83
C GLU A 165 -20.33 25.46 0.61
N PHE A 166 -20.23 26.40 1.55
CA PHE A 166 -20.03 26.20 2.98
C PHE A 166 -21.04 27.06 3.75
N GLU A 167 -22.13 26.42 4.19
CA GLU A 167 -23.20 27.07 4.92
C GLU A 167 -22.97 26.93 6.43
N VAL A 168 -23.19 28.03 7.16
CA VAL A 168 -23.10 28.07 8.63
C VAL A 168 -24.44 28.54 9.17
N TYR A 169 -25.11 27.73 9.97
CA TYR A 169 -26.43 28.00 10.51
C TYR A 169 -26.37 28.33 12.01
N GLY A 170 -26.95 29.47 12.38
CA GLY A 170 -26.97 29.93 13.75
C GLY A 170 -27.67 31.26 13.93
N LYS A 171 -27.50 31.83 15.12
CA LYS A 171 -28.09 33.12 15.52
C LYS A 171 -27.05 34.04 16.10
N GLU A 172 -27.08 35.32 15.71
CA GLU A 172 -26.13 36.31 16.23
C GLU A 172 -26.25 36.42 17.77
N LYS A 173 -25.11 36.44 18.45
CA LYS A 173 -25.03 36.60 19.90
C LYS A 173 -25.08 38.08 20.25
N ALA A 174 -26.27 38.56 20.60
CA ALA A 174 -26.48 39.95 21.02
C ALA A 174 -25.60 40.34 22.23
N GLY A 175 -25.03 41.54 22.20
CA GLY A 175 -24.22 42.11 23.28
C GLY A 175 -22.73 41.74 23.27
N MET A 176 -22.26 40.97 22.30
CA MET A 176 -20.82 40.70 22.11
C MET A 176 -20.11 41.89 21.42
N PRO A 177 -18.86 42.19 21.78
CA PRO A 177 -18.07 43.20 21.07
C PRO A 177 -17.84 42.80 19.62
N ILE A 178 -17.64 43.78 18.73
CA ILE A 178 -17.19 43.51 17.37
C ILE A 178 -15.83 42.82 17.46
N PRO A 179 -15.66 41.62 16.89
CA PRO A 179 -14.38 40.94 16.91
C PRO A 179 -13.28 41.82 16.31
N VAL A 180 -12.18 42.01 17.02
CA VAL A 180 -10.99 42.66 16.47
C VAL A 180 -10.29 41.63 15.60
N THR A 181 -10.50 41.69 14.29
CA THR A 181 -9.65 40.96 13.35
C THR A 181 -8.28 41.63 13.38
N THR A 182 -7.33 41.06 14.11
CA THR A 182 -5.91 41.41 13.93
C THR A 182 -5.58 41.14 12.47
N GLY A 183 -5.26 42.20 11.74
CA GLY A 183 -4.89 42.12 10.34
C GLY A 183 -3.70 41.17 10.16
N GLU A 184 -3.76 40.41 9.07
CA GLU A 184 -2.72 39.53 8.53
C GLU A 184 -2.35 38.32 9.40
N ALA A 185 -2.96 37.16 9.09
CA ALA A 185 -2.19 35.92 9.16
C ALA A 185 -0.89 36.13 8.37
N PRO A 186 0.28 35.64 8.84
CA PRO A 186 1.55 35.93 8.20
C PRO A 186 1.48 35.59 6.71
N ARG A 187 1.57 36.62 5.85
CA ARG A 187 2.06 36.41 4.49
C ARG A 187 3.50 35.96 4.62
N ALA A 188 3.71 34.67 4.43
CA ALA A 188 4.95 34.17 3.87
C ALA A 188 4.58 33.23 2.72
N PHE A 189 4.13 33.79 1.59
CA PHE A 189 4.73 33.32 0.35
C PHE A 189 6.19 33.75 0.43
N GLN A 190 7.02 32.90 1.04
CA GLN A 190 8.40 32.85 0.60
C GLN A 190 8.32 32.29 -0.82
N GLU A 191 8.66 33.10 -1.81
CA GLU A 191 9.35 32.56 -2.98
C GLU A 191 10.35 31.52 -2.48
N PRO A 192 10.52 30.37 -3.16
CA PRO A 192 11.46 29.36 -2.71
C PRO A 192 12.82 30.04 -2.61
N LEU A 193 13.19 30.41 -1.39
CA LEU A 193 14.54 30.79 -1.10
C LEU A 193 15.28 29.50 -1.37
N GLU A 194 16.03 29.49 -2.48
CA GLU A 194 17.17 28.62 -2.70
C GLU A 194 18.16 28.87 -1.54
N LYS A 195 17.77 28.45 -0.35
CA LYS A 195 18.56 28.46 0.87
C LYS A 195 18.84 27.00 1.15
N GLU A 196 20.12 26.69 1.08
CA GLU A 196 20.70 25.49 1.64
C GLU A 196 20.03 25.14 2.98
N MET A 197 19.46 23.94 3.06
CA MET A 197 18.83 23.43 4.27
C MET A 197 19.88 22.69 5.09
N GLN A 198 20.03 23.06 6.36
CA GLN A 198 20.87 22.30 7.28
C GLN A 198 19.98 21.34 8.07
N VAL A 199 20.44 20.10 8.23
CA VAL A 199 19.82 19.11 9.12
C VAL A 199 20.84 18.74 10.18
N THR A 200 20.55 19.08 11.42
CA THR A 200 21.42 18.83 12.57
C THR A 200 20.92 17.64 13.37
N VAL A 201 21.80 16.67 13.63
CA VAL A 201 21.52 15.53 14.49
C VAL A 201 22.16 15.76 15.85
N ALA A 202 21.37 15.65 16.92
CA ALA A 202 21.82 15.71 18.31
C ALA A 202 21.70 14.33 18.99
N LYS A 203 22.59 14.02 19.94
CA LYS A 203 22.57 12.75 20.72
C LYS A 203 21.36 12.59 21.65
N GLU A 204 20.59 13.64 21.86
CA GLU A 204 19.39 13.62 22.70
C GLU A 204 18.37 12.62 22.15
N ILE A 205 17.90 11.70 22.99
CA ILE A 205 16.86 10.73 22.64
C ILE A 205 15.50 11.38 22.90
N ILE A 206 14.69 11.53 21.84
CA ILE A 206 13.36 12.16 21.90
C ILE A 206 12.22 11.14 21.91
N GLY A 207 12.54 9.85 21.74
CA GLY A 207 11.57 8.77 21.73
C GLY A 207 12.15 7.49 21.16
N LYS A 208 11.28 6.64 20.62
CA LYS A 208 11.65 5.41 19.95
C LYS A 208 11.13 5.41 18.51
N SER A 209 11.84 4.68 17.66
CA SER A 209 11.31 4.23 16.37
C SER A 209 10.20 3.16 16.57
N MET A 210 9.56 2.73 15.50
CA MET A 210 8.47 1.76 15.60
C MET A 210 8.97 0.42 16.15
N LYS A 211 8.12 -0.31 16.87
CA LYS A 211 8.38 -1.72 17.14
C LYS A 211 8.26 -2.53 15.85
N TYR A 212 7.19 -2.29 15.09
CA TYR A 212 6.84 -3.10 13.93
C TYR A 212 6.77 -2.30 12.63
N VAL A 213 7.52 -2.73 11.64
CA VAL A 213 7.37 -2.33 10.24
C VAL A 213 7.06 -3.60 9.46
N ALA A 214 5.90 -3.63 8.80
CA ALA A 214 5.26 -4.89 8.50
C ALA A 214 4.38 -4.85 7.24
N TYR A 215 3.91 -6.02 6.81
CA TYR A 215 2.98 -6.19 5.69
C TYR A 215 1.72 -6.95 6.07
N ASN A 216 0.60 -6.61 5.43
CA ASN A 216 -0.53 -7.53 5.33
C ASN A 216 -0.20 -8.64 4.32
N GLN A 217 -0.54 -9.87 4.68
CA GLN A 217 -0.20 -11.07 3.91
C GLN A 217 -0.71 -11.03 2.46
N GLY A 218 0.13 -11.47 1.51
CA GLY A 218 -0.22 -11.79 0.13
C GLY A 218 -0.64 -13.26 -0.04
N TYR A 219 -0.12 -13.94 -1.06
CA TYR A 219 -0.11 -15.40 -1.12
C TYR A 219 1.08 -15.93 -0.32
N TYR A 220 0.95 -17.12 0.28
CA TYR A 220 2.06 -17.76 1.00
C TYR A 220 1.95 -19.29 0.91
N LEU A 221 2.39 -19.84 -0.22
CA LEU A 221 2.28 -21.26 -0.54
C LEU A 221 3.67 -21.91 -0.57
N PRO A 222 3.79 -23.20 -0.21
CA PRO A 222 5.02 -23.95 -0.40
C PRO A 222 5.50 -23.91 -1.86
N GLY A 223 6.81 -23.81 -2.05
CA GLY A 223 7.43 -23.76 -3.38
C GLY A 223 7.37 -22.39 -4.07
N SER A 224 6.75 -21.37 -3.46
CA SER A 224 6.89 -19.99 -3.93
C SER A 224 8.09 -19.28 -3.27
N ASN A 225 8.59 -18.22 -3.91
CA ASN A 225 9.69 -17.42 -3.39
C ASN A 225 9.32 -16.32 -2.37
N VAL A 226 8.11 -16.38 -1.80
CA VAL A 226 7.57 -15.35 -0.90
C VAL A 226 8.48 -15.13 0.31
N SER A 227 9.03 -16.20 0.90
CA SER A 227 9.96 -16.11 2.04
C SER A 227 11.21 -15.29 1.71
N GLY A 228 11.79 -15.46 0.53
CA GLY A 228 13.01 -14.75 0.12
C GLY A 228 12.77 -13.25 -0.08
N TRP A 229 11.60 -12.87 -0.60
CA TRP A 229 11.23 -11.47 -0.76
C TRP A 229 10.79 -10.82 0.56
N LEU A 230 10.19 -11.57 1.49
CA LEU A 230 9.96 -11.10 2.86
C LEU A 230 11.29 -10.83 3.57
N GLU A 231 12.26 -11.73 3.44
CA GLU A 231 13.61 -11.53 4.00
C GLU A 231 14.28 -10.27 3.44
N TYR A 232 14.24 -10.08 2.11
CA TYR A 232 14.77 -8.87 1.46
C TYR A 232 14.08 -7.58 1.93
N SER A 233 12.76 -7.62 2.10
CA SER A 233 11.99 -6.47 2.58
C SER A 233 12.34 -6.05 4.01
N ASN A 234 13.06 -6.88 4.76
CA ASN A 234 13.54 -6.59 6.11
C ASN A 234 12.44 -6.21 7.12
N VAL A 235 11.17 -6.53 6.84
CA VAL A 235 10.08 -6.38 7.80
C VAL A 235 10.24 -7.34 8.98
N ASN A 236 9.71 -6.99 10.14
CA ASN A 236 9.76 -7.84 11.33
C ASN A 236 8.39 -8.35 11.78
N SER A 237 7.33 -8.06 11.02
CA SER A 237 6.03 -8.69 11.23
C SER A 237 5.19 -8.85 9.97
N VAL A 238 4.27 -9.82 9.99
CA VAL A 238 3.25 -10.05 8.97
C VAL A 238 1.90 -10.28 9.62
N ARG A 239 0.84 -9.64 9.10
CA ARG A 239 -0.54 -9.90 9.50
C ARG A 239 -1.13 -11.01 8.63
N VAL A 240 -1.46 -12.14 9.24
CA VAL A 240 -1.86 -13.40 8.59
C VAL A 240 -3.38 -13.60 8.71
N TRP A 241 -4.04 -13.89 7.59
CA TRP A 241 -5.50 -14.01 7.52
C TRP A 241 -5.97 -15.41 7.93
N THR A 242 -6.60 -15.53 9.10
CA THR A 242 -7.02 -16.82 9.68
C THR A 242 -8.50 -16.80 10.03
N SER A 243 -9.35 -16.66 9.00
CA SER A 243 -10.80 -16.76 9.15
C SER A 243 -11.19 -18.02 9.92
N LEU A 244 -11.96 -17.85 11.00
CA LEU A 244 -12.10 -18.90 12.01
C LEU A 244 -12.80 -20.15 11.47
N ASN A 245 -13.75 -20.00 10.54
CA ASN A 245 -14.46 -21.12 9.92
C ASN A 245 -13.58 -21.98 9.00
N ASP A 246 -12.53 -21.40 8.42
CA ASP A 246 -11.68 -22.11 7.45
C ASP A 246 -10.78 -23.14 8.15
N TYR A 247 -10.25 -22.75 9.32
CA TYR A 247 -9.31 -23.54 10.12
C TYR A 247 -9.97 -24.26 11.30
N ILE A 248 -10.91 -23.62 12.00
CA ILE A 248 -11.63 -24.20 13.15
C ILE A 248 -13.14 -24.14 12.89
N PRO A 249 -13.68 -24.97 11.97
CA PRO A 249 -15.12 -24.99 11.70
C PRO A 249 -15.94 -25.35 12.94
N GLN A 250 -17.21 -24.96 12.99
CA GLN A 250 -18.04 -25.22 14.18
C GLN A 250 -18.23 -26.73 14.47
N SER A 251 -18.09 -27.59 13.45
CA SER A 251 -18.23 -29.04 13.58
C SER A 251 -17.11 -29.73 14.37
N VAL A 252 -15.96 -29.06 14.55
CA VAL A 252 -14.81 -29.64 15.29
C VAL A 252 -14.77 -29.23 16.76
N VAL A 253 -15.77 -28.47 17.22
CA VAL A 253 -15.94 -28.11 18.62
C VAL A 253 -17.29 -28.56 19.16
N LEU A 254 -17.39 -28.79 20.47
CA LEU A 254 -18.65 -29.17 21.10
C LEU A 254 -19.58 -27.95 21.21
N ASN A 255 -20.69 -27.97 20.46
CA ASN A 255 -21.77 -26.99 20.58
C ASN A 255 -22.85 -27.50 21.54
N ASP A 256 -22.62 -27.30 22.84
CA ASP A 256 -23.58 -27.67 23.89
C ASP A 256 -24.67 -26.59 24.05
N LYS A 257 -25.86 -26.86 23.52
CA LYS A 257 -27.02 -25.96 23.58
C LYS A 257 -27.62 -25.81 24.98
N GLU A 258 -27.36 -26.77 25.88
CA GLU A 258 -27.88 -26.76 27.24
C GLU A 258 -27.00 -25.94 28.20
N LEU A 259 -25.77 -25.60 27.76
CA LEU A 259 -24.85 -24.76 28.52
C LEU A 259 -25.38 -23.32 28.62
N SER A 260 -25.94 -22.99 29.77
CA SER A 260 -26.70 -21.76 30.01
C SER A 260 -26.22 -20.93 31.20
N THR A 261 -25.16 -21.34 31.91
CA THR A 261 -24.66 -20.66 33.11
C THR A 261 -23.14 -20.45 33.11
N LEU A 262 -22.69 -19.41 33.81
CA LEU A 262 -21.25 -19.15 34.05
C LEU A 262 -20.56 -20.34 34.72
N LYS A 263 -21.22 -20.97 35.70
CA LYS A 263 -20.65 -22.14 36.42
C LYS A 263 -20.39 -23.31 35.47
N ALA A 264 -21.31 -23.59 34.55
CA ALA A 264 -21.13 -24.64 33.55
C ALA A 264 -20.00 -24.31 32.57
N PHE A 265 -19.91 -23.04 32.13
CA PHE A 265 -18.82 -22.55 31.30
C PHE A 265 -17.44 -22.75 31.97
N GLU A 266 -17.28 -22.32 33.23
CA GLU A 266 -16.02 -22.47 33.97
C GLU A 266 -15.63 -23.95 34.16
N SER A 267 -16.61 -24.82 34.41
CA SER A 267 -16.36 -26.26 34.53
C SER A 267 -15.80 -26.84 33.22
N CYS A 268 -16.40 -26.51 32.08
CA CYS A 268 -15.94 -26.99 30.78
C CYS A 268 -14.56 -26.41 30.42
N LYS A 269 -14.34 -25.11 30.69
CA LYS A 269 -13.06 -24.44 30.50
C LYS A 269 -11.94 -25.12 31.29
N ASN A 270 -12.15 -25.41 32.58
CA ASN A 270 -11.15 -26.08 33.41
C ASN A 270 -10.86 -27.52 32.93
N GLU A 271 -11.90 -28.27 32.54
CA GLU A 271 -11.74 -29.61 31.96
C GLU A 271 -10.88 -29.58 30.69
N LEU A 272 -11.15 -28.66 29.77
CA LEU A 272 -10.39 -28.50 28.52
C LEU A 272 -8.93 -28.14 28.80
N ARG A 273 -8.70 -27.13 29.65
CA ARG A 273 -7.34 -26.63 29.95
C ARG A 273 -6.46 -27.65 30.66
N ASN A 274 -7.04 -28.58 31.42
CA ASN A 274 -6.26 -29.64 32.07
C ASN A 274 -5.60 -30.58 31.06
N ASN A 275 -6.29 -30.92 29.97
CA ASN A 275 -5.76 -31.75 28.89
C ASN A 275 -6.15 -31.20 27.48
N PRO A 276 -5.49 -30.11 27.03
CA PRO A 276 -5.88 -29.38 25.82
C PRO A 276 -5.86 -30.20 24.53
N GLU A 277 -5.01 -31.23 24.45
CA GLU A 277 -4.85 -32.07 23.26
C GLU A 277 -5.65 -33.38 23.31
N HIS A 278 -6.10 -33.79 24.50
CA HIS A 278 -6.93 -34.98 24.68
C HIS A 278 -8.14 -34.66 25.55
N ASN A 279 -9.16 -34.06 24.95
CA ASN A 279 -10.43 -33.72 25.59
C ASN A 279 -11.61 -34.02 24.65
N ARG A 280 -12.82 -34.00 25.21
CA ARG A 280 -14.07 -34.26 24.47
C ARG A 280 -14.61 -33.06 23.68
N PHE A 281 -13.96 -31.89 23.79
CA PHE A 281 -14.49 -30.63 23.28
C PHE A 281 -13.95 -30.29 21.90
N ILE A 282 -12.65 -30.47 21.67
CA ILE A 282 -11.96 -30.12 20.43
C ILE A 282 -11.53 -31.40 19.69
N GLN A 283 -11.92 -31.51 18.42
CA GLN A 283 -11.45 -32.54 17.51
C GLN A 283 -10.19 -32.05 16.79
N TRP A 284 -9.00 -32.49 17.24
CA TRP A 284 -7.73 -31.99 16.71
C TRP A 284 -7.37 -32.54 15.33
N GLU A 285 -7.63 -33.80 15.02
CA GLU A 285 -7.25 -34.41 13.73
C GLU A 285 -7.75 -33.62 12.51
N PRO A 286 -9.03 -33.23 12.41
CA PRO A 286 -9.49 -32.38 11.30
C PRO A 286 -8.86 -30.99 11.27
N ILE A 287 -8.49 -30.43 12.42
CA ILE A 287 -7.82 -29.12 12.52
C ILE A 287 -6.41 -29.21 11.96
N LEU A 288 -5.66 -30.24 12.36
CA LEU A 288 -4.28 -30.46 11.92
C LEU A 288 -4.22 -30.66 10.39
N ALA A 289 -5.11 -31.48 9.84
CA ALA A 289 -5.23 -31.68 8.39
C ALA A 289 -5.47 -30.34 7.66
N LYS A 290 -6.45 -29.55 8.11
CA LYS A 290 -6.75 -28.23 7.53
C LYS A 290 -5.58 -27.25 7.58
N CYS A 291 -4.77 -27.28 8.64
CA CYS A 291 -3.62 -26.39 8.78
C CYS A 291 -2.46 -26.78 7.84
N GLY A 292 -2.34 -28.07 7.48
CA GLY A 292 -1.32 -28.59 6.56
C GLY A 292 -1.71 -28.52 5.07
N GLU A 293 -2.97 -28.22 4.76
CA GLU A 293 -3.48 -28.16 3.39
C GLU A 293 -3.48 -26.73 2.81
N ALA A 294 -3.44 -26.63 1.48
CA ALA A 294 -3.55 -25.35 0.78
C ALA A 294 -4.98 -24.82 0.84
N HIS A 295 -5.15 -23.66 1.45
CA HIS A 295 -6.41 -22.94 1.47
C HIS A 295 -6.38 -21.81 0.44
N PHE A 296 -7.15 -21.94 -0.63
CA PHE A 296 -7.22 -20.94 -1.71
C PHE A 296 -8.24 -19.84 -1.39
N SER A 297 -7.77 -18.60 -1.34
CA SER A 297 -8.58 -17.41 -1.08
C SER A 297 -7.91 -16.16 -1.65
N THR A 298 -8.36 -14.95 -1.26
CA THR A 298 -7.64 -13.71 -1.60
C THR A 298 -6.27 -13.60 -0.90
N ASN A 299 -6.03 -14.43 0.11
CA ASN A 299 -4.78 -14.54 0.87
C ASN A 299 -4.36 -16.02 0.95
N SER A 300 -4.38 -16.73 -0.19
CA SER A 300 -4.11 -18.18 -0.24
C SER A 300 -2.83 -18.56 0.49
N MET A 301 -2.89 -19.60 1.32
CA MET A 301 -1.73 -20.12 2.05
C MET A 301 -1.87 -21.57 2.45
N VAL A 302 -0.75 -22.18 2.84
CA VAL A 302 -0.72 -23.34 3.74
C VAL A 302 -0.36 -22.81 5.12
N PHE A 303 -1.28 -22.87 6.08
CA PHE A 303 -1.13 -22.14 7.35
C PHE A 303 0.08 -22.63 8.18
N GLU A 304 0.26 -23.95 8.28
CA GLU A 304 1.42 -24.53 8.98
C GLU A 304 2.75 -24.09 8.36
N TYR A 305 2.83 -24.11 7.02
CA TYR A 305 4.00 -23.64 6.29
C TYR A 305 4.29 -22.17 6.57
N THR A 306 3.27 -21.31 6.51
CA THR A 306 3.40 -19.88 6.83
C THR A 306 3.94 -19.67 8.25
N LEU A 307 3.42 -20.38 9.25
CA LEU A 307 3.90 -20.26 10.63
C LEU A 307 5.37 -20.67 10.78
N LYS A 308 5.77 -21.78 10.15
CA LYS A 308 7.15 -22.29 10.21
C LYS A 308 8.13 -21.35 9.52
N GLU A 309 7.76 -20.83 8.36
CA GLU A 309 8.62 -19.91 7.61
C GLU A 309 8.76 -18.55 8.30
N LEU A 310 7.68 -17.97 8.84
CA LEU A 310 7.76 -16.74 9.61
C LEU A 310 8.65 -16.91 10.85
N LYS A 311 8.53 -18.04 11.56
CA LYS A 311 9.43 -18.38 12.67
C LYS A 311 10.88 -18.53 12.21
N ARG A 312 11.15 -19.22 11.10
CA ARG A 312 12.51 -19.39 10.53
C ARG A 312 13.15 -18.03 10.20
N LEU A 313 12.35 -17.10 9.67
CA LEU A 313 12.79 -15.76 9.30
C LEU A 313 12.86 -14.79 10.48
N ASN A 314 12.45 -15.21 11.69
CA ASN A 314 12.30 -14.34 12.86
C ASN A 314 11.37 -13.13 12.60
N ILE A 315 10.23 -13.40 11.94
CA ILE A 315 9.19 -12.42 11.64
C ILE A 315 7.96 -12.75 12.48
N ASP A 316 7.52 -11.80 13.32
CA ASP A 316 6.35 -11.97 14.18
C ASP A 316 5.06 -12.07 13.35
N ALA A 317 4.13 -12.95 13.75
CA ALA A 317 2.81 -13.02 13.13
C ALA A 317 1.73 -12.33 14.00
N ILE A 318 0.87 -11.52 13.37
CA ILE A 318 -0.44 -11.15 13.92
C ILE A 318 -1.49 -12.03 13.24
N LEU A 319 -2.20 -12.85 14.00
CA LEU A 319 -3.31 -13.62 13.44
C LEU A 319 -4.58 -12.78 13.43
N GLN A 320 -5.07 -12.46 12.23
CA GLN A 320 -6.37 -11.85 12.04
C GLN A 320 -7.47 -12.92 12.02
N ILE A 321 -8.16 -13.08 13.15
CA ILE A 321 -9.15 -14.15 13.36
C ILE A 321 -10.56 -13.59 13.16
N ASN A 322 -11.15 -13.87 12.00
CA ASN A 322 -12.45 -13.29 11.64
C ASN A 322 -13.64 -14.16 12.09
N SER A 323 -14.54 -13.57 12.89
CA SER A 323 -15.87 -14.12 13.19
C SER A 323 -16.82 -13.01 13.68
N THR A 324 -18.09 -13.08 13.27
CA THR A 324 -19.20 -12.25 13.78
C THR A 324 -20.22 -13.05 14.59
N ASP A 325 -19.99 -14.35 14.78
CA ASP A 325 -20.93 -15.30 15.40
C ASP A 325 -20.90 -15.18 16.93
N PHE A 326 -21.50 -14.11 17.45
CA PHE A 326 -21.63 -13.81 18.88
C PHE A 326 -23.06 -13.40 19.22
N ASP A 327 -23.82 -14.30 19.84
CA ASP A 327 -25.24 -14.04 20.21
C ASP A 327 -25.45 -13.71 21.70
N GLY A 328 -24.36 -13.71 22.49
CA GLY A 328 -24.38 -13.38 23.93
C GLY A 328 -24.76 -14.55 24.86
N THR A 329 -25.27 -15.67 24.34
CA THR A 329 -25.61 -16.86 25.14
C THR A 329 -24.37 -17.57 25.67
N TRP A 330 -24.47 -18.23 26.82
CA TRP A 330 -23.35 -19.01 27.38
C TRP A 330 -22.92 -20.16 26.46
N SER A 331 -23.87 -20.80 25.77
CA SER A 331 -23.60 -21.83 24.76
C SER A 331 -22.72 -21.30 23.63
N ASN A 332 -23.09 -20.15 23.04
CA ASN A 332 -22.31 -19.52 21.99
C ASN A 332 -20.95 -19.02 22.48
N LYS A 333 -20.90 -18.42 23.69
CA LYS A 333 -19.64 -18.02 24.33
C LYS A 333 -18.70 -19.21 24.49
N TRP A 334 -19.19 -20.37 24.95
CA TRP A 334 -18.40 -21.60 25.05
C TRP A 334 -17.92 -22.10 23.69
N LYS A 335 -18.80 -22.11 22.68
CA LYS A 335 -18.46 -22.48 21.30
C LYS A 335 -17.34 -21.60 20.76
N GLN A 336 -17.44 -20.28 20.88
CA GLN A 336 -16.39 -19.38 20.39
C GLN A 336 -15.10 -19.49 21.22
N TRP A 337 -15.20 -19.60 22.55
CA TRP A 337 -14.03 -19.77 23.41
C TRP A 337 -13.16 -20.95 22.98
N GLN A 338 -13.77 -22.14 22.76
CA GLN A 338 -13.06 -23.33 22.26
C GLN A 338 -12.35 -23.06 20.92
N ARG A 339 -13.02 -22.36 20.00
CA ARG A 339 -12.51 -22.16 18.64
C ARG A 339 -11.32 -21.21 18.60
N PHE A 340 -11.43 -20.09 19.29
CA PHE A 340 -10.31 -19.13 19.42
C PHE A 340 -9.16 -19.75 20.24
N TYR A 341 -9.46 -20.53 21.28
CA TYR A 341 -8.45 -21.28 22.05
C TYR A 341 -7.70 -22.26 21.14
N ALA A 342 -8.40 -23.08 20.36
CA ALA A 342 -7.78 -24.10 19.50
C ALA A 342 -6.83 -23.47 18.46
N LEU A 343 -7.27 -22.40 17.78
CA LEU A 343 -6.44 -21.70 16.81
C LEU A 343 -5.20 -21.06 17.46
N ALA A 344 -5.38 -20.40 18.60
CA ALA A 344 -4.28 -19.76 19.32
C ALA A 344 -3.29 -20.79 19.89
N PHE A 345 -3.78 -21.91 20.42
CA PHE A 345 -2.95 -22.99 20.95
C PHE A 345 -2.09 -23.60 19.83
N TYR A 346 -2.69 -23.91 18.69
CA TYR A 346 -1.96 -24.41 17.53
C TYR A 346 -0.90 -23.43 17.05
N ALA A 347 -1.25 -22.15 16.90
CA ALA A 347 -0.34 -21.13 16.39
C ALA A 347 0.83 -20.84 17.35
N ALA A 348 0.57 -20.74 18.66
CA ALA A 348 1.60 -20.57 19.68
C ALA A 348 2.52 -21.80 19.77
N LYS A 349 1.97 -23.01 19.63
CA LYS A 349 2.75 -24.26 19.63
C LYS A 349 3.64 -24.36 18.37
N THR A 350 3.11 -24.07 17.20
CA THR A 350 3.79 -24.31 15.92
C THR A 350 4.71 -23.17 15.51
N GLY A 351 4.24 -21.91 15.61
CA GLY A 351 4.93 -20.72 15.10
C GLY A 351 5.40 -19.71 16.13
N ASP A 352 5.32 -20.03 17.43
CA ASP A 352 5.63 -19.11 18.54
C ASP A 352 4.81 -17.80 18.50
N VAL A 353 3.62 -17.86 17.91
CA VAL A 353 2.74 -16.69 17.73
C VAL A 353 2.31 -16.11 19.07
N THR A 354 2.47 -14.79 19.20
CA THR A 354 2.08 -14.04 20.40
C THR A 354 0.96 -13.03 20.17
N MET A 355 0.67 -12.62 18.93
CA MET A 355 -0.30 -11.57 18.64
C MET A 355 -1.55 -12.10 17.94
N TYR A 356 -2.72 -11.76 18.50
CA TYR A 356 -4.02 -12.26 18.05
C TYR A 356 -5.04 -11.12 17.96
N ALA A 357 -5.70 -10.98 16.82
CA ALA A 357 -6.68 -9.94 16.56
C ALA A 357 -8.07 -10.55 16.31
N MET A 358 -9.11 -10.00 16.94
CA MET A 358 -10.48 -10.47 16.77
C MET A 358 -11.25 -9.61 15.78
N HIS A 359 -11.62 -10.23 14.66
CA HIS A 359 -12.44 -9.68 13.60
C HIS A 359 -11.87 -8.42 12.93
N ASN A 360 -12.09 -8.30 11.63
CA ASN A 360 -11.53 -7.21 10.82
C ASN A 360 -12.63 -6.20 10.58
N GLU A 361 -12.40 -4.95 10.95
CA GLU A 361 -13.33 -3.85 10.73
C GLU A 361 -14.75 -4.15 11.27
N PRO A 362 -14.89 -4.42 12.58
CA PRO A 362 -16.18 -4.73 13.22
C PRO A 362 -17.21 -3.58 13.17
N ASN A 363 -16.81 -2.41 12.68
CA ASN A 363 -17.66 -1.25 12.46
C ASN A 363 -18.02 -1.05 10.98
N HIS A 364 -17.43 -1.80 10.06
CA HIS A 364 -17.64 -1.61 8.63
C HIS A 364 -18.87 -2.37 8.13
N ARG A 365 -19.74 -1.66 7.40
CA ARG A 365 -21.05 -2.15 6.93
C ARG A 365 -21.02 -3.46 6.14
N HIS A 366 -19.91 -3.79 5.48
CA HIS A 366 -19.76 -5.02 4.68
C HIS A 366 -18.88 -6.08 5.35
N ALA A 367 -18.02 -5.70 6.28
CA ALA A 367 -17.06 -6.64 6.89
C ALA A 367 -17.61 -7.24 8.19
N GLY A 368 -18.31 -6.43 8.97
CA GLY A 368 -18.99 -6.91 10.16
C GLY A 368 -19.82 -5.80 10.73
N PRO A 369 -21.08 -5.59 10.32
CA PRO A 369 -21.94 -4.71 11.09
C PRO A 369 -22.21 -5.34 12.46
N MET A 370 -21.25 -5.25 13.37
CA MET A 370 -21.36 -5.63 14.77
C MET A 370 -21.83 -4.43 15.56
N LYS A 371 -22.62 -4.69 16.60
CA LYS A 371 -22.90 -3.65 17.60
C LYS A 371 -21.66 -3.48 18.49
N ILE A 372 -21.35 -2.27 18.93
CA ILE A 372 -20.24 -2.01 19.86
C ILE A 372 -20.35 -2.92 21.10
N THR A 373 -21.56 -3.06 21.66
CA THR A 373 -21.81 -3.94 22.81
C THR A 373 -21.53 -5.42 22.52
N GLN A 374 -21.92 -5.89 21.33
CA GLN A 374 -21.62 -7.25 20.88
C GLN A 374 -20.10 -7.48 20.76
N TYR A 375 -19.37 -6.51 20.21
CA TYR A 375 -17.91 -6.58 20.10
C TYR A 375 -17.24 -6.59 21.48
N VAL A 376 -17.65 -5.72 22.40
CA VAL A 376 -17.12 -5.68 23.78
C VAL A 376 -17.34 -7.01 24.50
N ASP A 377 -18.53 -7.60 24.38
CA ASP A 377 -18.81 -8.90 25.00
C ASP A 377 -18.00 -10.04 24.35
N ALA A 378 -17.82 -10.01 23.03
CA ALA A 378 -16.99 -10.96 22.30
C ALA A 378 -15.50 -10.85 22.71
N MET A 379 -14.97 -9.63 22.80
CA MET A 379 -13.59 -9.35 23.17
C MET A 379 -13.23 -9.98 24.52
N LYS A 380 -14.13 -9.88 25.51
CA LYS A 380 -13.92 -10.47 26.85
C LYS A 380 -13.73 -11.99 26.80
N ILE A 381 -14.47 -12.68 25.93
CA ILE A 381 -14.38 -14.14 25.74
C ILE A 381 -13.14 -14.51 24.96
N VAL A 382 -12.86 -13.80 23.86
CA VAL A 382 -11.74 -14.14 22.98
C VAL A 382 -10.38 -13.84 23.63
N SER A 383 -10.25 -12.70 24.32
CA SER A 383 -9.02 -12.34 25.04
C SER A 383 -8.66 -13.36 26.11
N ASP A 384 -9.66 -13.91 26.79
CA ASP A 384 -9.46 -14.98 27.78
C ASP A 384 -9.07 -16.32 27.12
N ALA A 385 -9.71 -16.69 26.00
CA ALA A 385 -9.37 -17.90 25.24
C ALA A 385 -7.92 -17.88 24.74
N VAL A 386 -7.49 -16.77 24.14
CA VAL A 386 -6.12 -16.57 23.65
C VAL A 386 -5.11 -16.63 24.79
N TYR A 387 -5.37 -15.94 25.89
CA TYR A 387 -4.49 -15.95 27.06
C TYR A 387 -4.32 -17.36 27.64
N CYS A 388 -5.43 -18.09 27.82
CA CYS A 388 -5.39 -19.45 28.31
C CYS A 388 -4.62 -20.39 27.37
N ALA A 389 -4.83 -20.26 26.06
CA ALA A 389 -4.16 -21.08 25.06
C ALA A 389 -2.63 -20.91 25.12
N VAL A 390 -2.14 -19.66 25.14
CA VAL A 390 -0.70 -19.37 25.22
C VAL A 390 -0.12 -19.82 26.55
N GLN A 391 -0.83 -19.62 27.67
CA GLN A 391 -0.40 -20.15 28.97
C GLN A 391 -0.26 -21.68 28.96
N ASP A 392 -1.23 -22.38 28.38
CA ASP A 392 -1.23 -23.83 28.36
C ASP A 392 -0.13 -24.36 27.44
N VAL A 393 0.18 -23.66 26.34
CA VAL A 393 1.36 -23.94 25.51
C VAL A 393 2.66 -23.76 26.31
N ASN A 394 2.81 -22.66 27.05
CA ASN A 394 3.98 -22.46 27.91
C ASN A 394 4.13 -23.59 28.94
N ARG A 395 3.02 -23.98 29.58
CA ARG A 395 2.98 -25.05 30.58
C ARG A 395 3.34 -26.42 30.01
N LEU A 396 2.79 -26.78 28.84
CA LEU A 396 2.96 -28.11 28.25
C LEU A 396 4.26 -28.27 27.46
N TYR A 397 4.75 -27.18 26.84
CA TYR A 397 5.88 -27.21 25.91
C TYR A 397 7.12 -26.46 26.43
N GLY A 398 7.11 -25.98 27.67
CA GLY A 398 8.25 -25.29 28.28
C GLY A 398 8.62 -23.97 27.57
N LYS A 399 7.65 -23.31 26.95
CA LYS A 399 7.84 -22.02 26.27
C LYS A 399 7.63 -20.84 27.22
N ASN A 400 8.09 -19.66 26.80
CA ASN A 400 7.97 -18.39 27.54
C ASN A 400 7.29 -17.30 26.70
N LEU A 401 6.17 -17.64 26.05
CA LEU A 401 5.43 -16.73 25.18
C LEU A 401 4.54 -15.79 26.00
N LYS A 402 4.48 -14.51 25.62
CA LYS A 402 3.54 -13.52 26.18
C LYS A 402 2.42 -13.26 25.19
N SER A 403 1.21 -13.72 25.49
CA SER A 403 0.03 -13.42 24.67
C SER A 403 -0.23 -11.91 24.61
N ARG A 404 -0.55 -11.40 23.42
CA ARG A 404 -0.94 -10.01 23.17
C ARG A 404 -2.20 -9.99 22.32
N PHE A 405 -3.25 -9.38 22.84
CA PHE A 405 -4.49 -9.19 22.12
C PHE A 405 -4.52 -7.83 21.41
N VAL A 406 -4.81 -7.84 20.11
CA VAL A 406 -4.79 -6.66 19.23
C VAL A 406 -6.23 -6.30 18.85
N GLY A 407 -6.65 -5.07 19.12
CA GLY A 407 -8.01 -4.60 18.80
C GLY A 407 -8.15 -3.08 18.90
N PRO A 408 -9.27 -2.46 18.51
CA PRO A 408 -10.46 -3.09 17.96
C PRO A 408 -10.43 -3.39 16.46
N VAL A 409 -9.34 -3.05 15.75
CA VAL A 409 -9.20 -3.28 14.31
C VAL A 409 -10.29 -2.56 13.50
N THR A 410 -10.65 -1.35 13.90
CA THR A 410 -11.72 -0.57 13.25
C THR A 410 -11.31 -0.06 11.87
N ALA A 411 -12.27 0.04 10.94
CA ALA A 411 -12.11 0.74 9.67
C ALA A 411 -12.14 2.26 9.87
N GLY A 412 -11.06 2.99 9.56
CA GLY A 412 -11.00 4.45 9.62
C GLY A 412 -11.12 5.05 11.03
N SER A 413 -11.32 6.36 11.12
CA SER A 413 -11.43 7.07 12.40
C SER A 413 -12.81 6.87 13.06
N ASN A 414 -12.87 6.24 14.24
CA ASN A 414 -14.13 5.93 14.95
C ASN A 414 -14.00 6.13 16.46
N THR A 415 -13.94 7.39 16.89
CA THR A 415 -13.71 7.80 18.28
C THR A 415 -14.68 7.15 19.29
N ASN A 416 -15.96 7.02 18.94
CA ASN A 416 -16.97 6.37 19.79
C ASN A 416 -16.70 4.88 20.03
N TRP A 417 -16.28 4.14 19.00
CA TRP A 417 -15.88 2.74 19.13
C TRP A 417 -14.65 2.62 20.03
N TRP A 418 -13.67 3.50 19.82
CA TRP A 418 -12.41 3.49 20.56
C TRP A 418 -12.63 3.75 22.05
N ALA A 419 -13.39 4.80 22.38
CA ALA A 419 -13.72 5.16 23.75
C ALA A 419 -14.46 4.03 24.48
N GLU A 420 -15.49 3.45 23.86
CA GLU A 420 -16.32 2.42 24.49
C GLU A 420 -15.56 1.10 24.69
N VAL A 421 -14.73 0.68 23.72
CA VAL A 421 -13.87 -0.51 23.86
C VAL A 421 -12.86 -0.31 24.99
N VAL A 422 -12.18 0.84 25.01
CA VAL A 422 -11.14 1.15 26.01
C VAL A 422 -11.72 1.23 27.44
N LYS A 423 -12.94 1.76 27.59
CA LYS A 423 -13.65 1.83 28.87
C LYS A 423 -13.89 0.45 29.51
N ASN A 424 -13.95 -0.60 28.71
CA ASN A 424 -14.29 -1.96 29.14
C ASN A 424 -13.07 -2.88 29.35
N LEU A 425 -11.82 -2.38 29.26
CA LEU A 425 -10.62 -3.21 29.28
C LEU A 425 -10.30 -3.89 30.62
N ARG A 426 -10.89 -3.43 31.71
CA ARG A 426 -10.63 -3.95 33.07
C ARG A 426 -11.78 -4.74 33.67
N ILE A 427 -12.74 -5.16 32.85
CA ILE A 427 -13.87 -6.00 33.28
C ILE A 427 -13.91 -7.27 32.44
N ASP A 428 -13.68 -8.42 33.06
CA ASP A 428 -13.66 -9.72 32.38
C ASP A 428 -15.06 -10.19 31.94
N TYR A 429 -15.12 -11.37 31.30
CA TYR A 429 -16.38 -11.96 30.83
C TYR A 429 -17.34 -12.39 31.96
N ARG A 430 -16.88 -12.41 33.21
CA ARG A 430 -17.68 -12.71 34.42
C ARG A 430 -18.30 -11.42 34.99
N GLY A 431 -17.90 -10.25 34.48
CA GLY A 431 -18.26 -8.95 35.03
C GLY A 431 -17.40 -8.53 36.22
N LEU A 432 -16.25 -9.18 36.43
CA LEU A 432 -15.35 -8.90 37.55
C LEU A 432 -14.15 -8.05 37.10
N PRO A 433 -13.56 -7.25 38.02
CA PRO A 433 -12.32 -6.54 37.74
C PRO A 433 -11.19 -7.47 37.30
N SER A 434 -10.46 -7.07 36.26
CA SER A 434 -9.30 -7.77 35.72
C SER A 434 -7.99 -7.08 36.15
N ASP A 435 -7.01 -7.88 36.57
CA ASP A 435 -5.64 -7.44 36.91
C ASP A 435 -4.79 -7.10 35.68
N ARG A 436 -5.23 -7.54 34.50
CA ARG A 436 -4.66 -7.20 33.19
C ARG A 436 -5.65 -6.46 32.29
N ASP A 437 -5.15 -5.72 31.32
CA ASP A 437 -5.99 -5.25 30.22
C ASP A 437 -6.38 -6.44 29.34
N LEU A 438 -7.64 -6.46 28.90
CA LEU A 438 -8.13 -7.46 27.95
C LEU A 438 -7.62 -7.24 26.53
N MET A 439 -7.00 -6.09 26.27
CA MET A 439 -6.38 -5.71 25.00
C MET A 439 -5.03 -5.10 25.28
N ASP A 440 -3.99 -5.64 24.65
CA ASP A 440 -2.60 -5.25 24.89
C ASP A 440 -2.12 -4.20 23.87
N ILE A 441 -2.69 -4.20 22.67
CA ILE A 441 -2.31 -3.31 21.56
C ILE A 441 -3.58 -2.73 20.94
N PHE A 442 -3.64 -1.40 20.88
CA PHE A 442 -4.68 -0.69 20.17
C PHE A 442 -4.43 -0.69 18.66
N SER A 443 -5.42 -1.02 17.85
CA SER A 443 -5.34 -1.09 16.39
C SER A 443 -6.52 -0.42 15.69
N THR A 444 -6.22 0.31 14.62
CA THR A 444 -7.18 0.81 13.64
C THR A 444 -6.60 0.76 12.22
N HIS A 445 -7.45 0.93 11.21
CA HIS A 445 -7.04 1.05 9.82
C HIS A 445 -7.01 2.52 9.37
N SER A 446 -6.24 2.81 8.32
CA SER A 446 -6.13 4.17 7.76
C SER A 446 -5.84 4.12 6.26
N TYR A 447 -6.66 4.78 5.44
CA TYR A 447 -6.42 4.92 4.01
C TYR A 447 -6.59 6.35 3.52
N ASN A 448 -6.08 6.63 2.31
CA ASN A 448 -6.35 7.85 1.53
C ASN A 448 -5.85 9.15 2.15
N LEU A 449 -5.01 9.08 3.20
CA LEU A 449 -4.38 10.22 3.83
C LEU A 449 -2.93 10.35 3.34
N PRO A 450 -2.48 11.55 2.96
CA PRO A 450 -1.06 11.82 2.72
C PRO A 450 -0.31 12.02 4.05
N ALA A 451 0.99 12.30 3.97
CA ALA A 451 1.85 12.46 5.14
C ALA A 451 1.28 13.46 6.16
N ALA A 452 0.78 14.61 5.70
CA ALA A 452 0.22 15.66 6.53
C ALA A 452 -0.95 15.19 7.42
N GLY A 453 -1.71 14.18 6.98
CA GLY A 453 -2.82 13.59 7.74
C GLY A 453 -2.39 12.80 8.99
N TYR A 454 -1.09 12.52 9.15
CA TYR A 454 -0.54 11.73 10.27
C TYR A 454 0.24 12.57 11.29
N VAL A 455 0.29 13.89 11.14
CA VAL A 455 1.06 14.79 12.02
C VAL A 455 0.58 14.74 13.48
N SER A 456 -0.70 14.49 13.74
CA SER A 456 -1.25 14.36 15.12
C SER A 456 -2.00 13.05 15.37
N LYS A 457 -2.20 12.21 14.34
CA LYS A 457 -3.20 11.13 14.40
C LYS A 457 -2.97 10.15 15.55
N VAL A 458 -1.72 9.74 15.78
CA VAL A 458 -1.38 8.82 16.88
C VAL A 458 -1.48 9.52 18.25
N SER A 459 -1.14 10.81 18.37
CA SER A 459 -1.33 11.54 19.62
C SER A 459 -2.81 11.71 19.97
N ASP A 460 -3.65 11.94 18.96
CA ASP A 460 -5.10 12.12 19.12
C ASP A 460 -5.76 10.80 19.58
N ILE A 461 -5.39 9.68 18.96
CA ILE A 461 -5.80 8.33 19.42
C ILE A 461 -5.36 8.10 20.87
N ARG A 462 -4.10 8.44 21.21
CA ARG A 462 -3.56 8.25 22.57
C ARG A 462 -4.35 9.04 23.61
N LYS A 463 -4.77 10.26 23.30
CA LYS A 463 -5.61 11.08 24.17
C LYS A 463 -6.93 10.38 24.48
N ILE A 464 -7.62 9.87 23.46
CA ILE A 464 -8.88 9.12 23.62
C ILE A 464 -8.67 7.89 24.50
N ILE A 465 -7.59 7.14 24.29
CA ILE A 465 -7.26 5.97 25.10
C ILE A 465 -7.09 6.36 26.57
N VAL A 466 -6.22 7.34 26.86
CA VAL A 466 -5.92 7.75 28.24
C VAL A 466 -7.16 8.32 28.94
N GLU A 467 -7.99 9.10 28.24
CA GLU A 467 -9.21 9.68 28.80
C GLU A 467 -10.24 8.60 29.18
N ASN A 468 -10.33 7.51 28.43
CA ASN A 468 -11.35 6.48 28.63
C ASN A 468 -10.85 5.24 29.40
N HIS A 469 -9.54 5.03 29.47
CA HIS A 469 -8.97 3.86 30.14
C HIS A 469 -9.30 3.88 31.65
N PRO A 470 -9.78 2.77 32.26
CA PRO A 470 -10.16 2.74 33.68
C PRO A 470 -9.05 3.19 34.64
N LEU A 471 -7.79 2.98 34.25
CA LEU A 471 -6.59 3.39 35.00
C LEU A 471 -5.84 4.59 34.39
N LYS A 472 -6.41 5.26 33.37
CA LYS A 472 -5.77 6.37 32.65
C LYS A 472 -4.40 6.02 32.05
N GLN A 473 -4.22 4.77 31.62
CA GLN A 473 -2.97 4.27 31.04
C GLN A 473 -3.01 4.34 29.51
N PRO A 474 -1.88 4.61 28.84
CA PRO A 474 -1.78 4.51 27.40
C PRO A 474 -1.67 3.05 26.95
N LEU A 475 -1.96 2.79 25.67
CA LEU A 475 -1.68 1.52 25.01
C LEU A 475 -0.75 1.75 23.81
N PRO A 476 0.05 0.75 23.41
CA PRO A 476 0.72 0.75 22.12
C PRO A 476 -0.30 0.88 20.98
N ILE A 477 -0.07 1.79 20.03
CA ILE A 477 -0.99 2.09 18.92
C ILE A 477 -0.36 1.59 17.62
N VAL A 478 -1.06 0.73 16.90
CA VAL A 478 -0.64 0.24 15.58
C VAL A 478 -1.69 0.54 14.51
N TYR A 479 -1.24 0.60 13.27
CA TYR A 479 -2.11 0.44 12.12
C TYR A 479 -1.92 -0.95 11.54
N THR A 480 -2.83 -1.89 11.83
CA THR A 480 -2.76 -3.27 11.27
C THR A 480 -3.17 -3.33 9.80
N GLU A 481 -3.56 -2.21 9.23
CA GLU A 481 -3.78 -2.05 7.79
C GLU A 481 -3.70 -0.56 7.44
N THR A 482 -2.76 -0.21 6.57
CA THR A 482 -2.63 1.17 6.07
C THR A 482 -2.24 1.19 4.60
N GLY A 483 -2.69 2.19 3.86
CA GLY A 483 -2.30 2.39 2.47
C GLY A 483 -2.60 3.79 1.97
N ARG A 484 -1.72 4.33 1.12
CA ARG A 484 -1.89 5.67 0.54
C ARG A 484 -3.20 5.83 -0.24
N TRP A 485 -3.65 4.76 -0.91
CA TRP A 485 -4.94 4.70 -1.59
C TRP A 485 -5.66 3.39 -1.31
N MET A 486 -6.99 3.45 -1.19
CA MET A 486 -7.82 2.26 -1.30
C MET A 486 -7.96 1.83 -2.77
N ASN A 487 -8.11 0.54 -3.01
CA ASN A 487 -8.17 -0.03 -4.37
C ASN A 487 -9.21 0.62 -5.27
N ALA A 488 -10.40 0.88 -4.72
CA ALA A 488 -11.50 1.49 -5.47
C ALA A 488 -11.21 2.92 -5.93
N TYR A 489 -10.28 3.64 -5.29
CA TYR A 489 -9.77 4.92 -5.81
C TYR A 489 -8.58 4.72 -6.74
N LEU A 490 -7.65 3.83 -6.38
CA LEU A 490 -6.41 3.60 -7.14
C LEU A 490 -6.70 3.28 -8.62
N ILE A 491 -7.71 2.45 -8.91
CA ILE A 491 -8.07 2.07 -10.29
C ILE A 491 -8.46 3.26 -11.19
N ASP A 492 -8.92 4.36 -10.59
CA ASP A 492 -9.41 5.55 -11.27
C ASP A 492 -8.38 6.69 -11.29
N LYS A 493 -7.15 6.44 -10.83
CA LYS A 493 -6.02 7.38 -10.85
C LYS A 493 -5.10 7.13 -12.06
N GLU A 494 -4.29 8.12 -12.40
CA GLU A 494 -3.10 7.95 -13.27
C GLU A 494 -1.88 7.51 -12.46
N GLU A 495 -1.85 7.87 -11.17
CA GLU A 495 -0.80 7.51 -10.24
C GLU A 495 -0.75 5.99 -10.00
N THR A 496 0.46 5.45 -9.83
CA THR A 496 0.72 4.05 -9.48
C THR A 496 1.56 3.95 -8.21
N MET A 497 1.70 2.74 -7.67
CA MET A 497 2.58 2.48 -6.52
C MET A 497 4.08 2.70 -6.81
N ASP A 498 4.46 3.02 -8.06
CA ASP A 498 5.80 3.42 -8.49
C ASP A 498 5.95 4.94 -8.71
N SER A 499 4.86 5.71 -8.62
CA SER A 499 4.85 7.15 -8.88
C SER A 499 5.53 7.95 -7.76
N PRO A 500 6.41 8.92 -8.08
CA PRO A 500 7.08 9.77 -7.08
C PRO A 500 6.16 10.56 -6.16
N SER A 501 5.03 11.03 -6.66
CA SER A 501 4.00 11.68 -5.84
C SER A 501 3.35 10.74 -4.82
N LEU A 502 3.35 9.43 -5.05
CA LEU A 502 2.75 8.44 -4.15
C LEU A 502 3.75 7.99 -3.08
N PHE A 503 4.91 7.50 -3.50
CA PHE A 503 5.84 6.85 -2.57
C PHE A 503 6.49 7.85 -1.59
N THR A 504 6.58 9.14 -1.95
CA THR A 504 7.10 10.18 -1.04
C THR A 504 6.08 10.60 0.02
N GLU A 505 4.79 10.60 -0.32
CA GLU A 505 3.72 10.75 0.69
C GLU A 505 3.73 9.55 1.63
N TRP A 506 3.78 8.33 1.07
CA TRP A 506 3.87 7.09 1.84
C TRP A 506 5.06 7.08 2.81
N ALA A 507 6.24 7.55 2.37
CA ALA A 507 7.41 7.70 3.22
C ALA A 507 7.21 8.72 4.35
N GLY A 508 6.50 9.83 4.09
CA GLY A 508 6.16 10.81 5.10
C GLY A 508 5.13 10.33 6.13
N GLU A 509 4.22 9.42 5.74
CA GLU A 509 3.32 8.75 6.70
C GLU A 509 4.12 7.98 7.77
N TYR A 510 5.17 7.26 7.37
CA TYR A 510 6.09 6.59 8.30
C TYR A 510 6.84 7.59 9.19
N THR A 511 7.33 8.70 8.64
CA THR A 511 7.98 9.77 9.41
C THR A 511 7.06 10.28 10.53
N ASN A 512 5.86 10.73 10.16
CA ASN A 512 4.94 11.39 11.09
C ASN A 512 4.42 10.42 12.15
N ASN A 513 4.09 9.17 11.78
CA ASN A 513 3.70 8.18 12.79
C ASN A 513 4.84 7.82 13.74
N THR A 514 6.09 7.80 13.28
CA THR A 514 7.26 7.57 14.14
C THR A 514 7.48 8.69 15.13
N LEU A 515 7.45 9.95 14.68
CA LEU A 515 7.57 11.13 15.54
C LEU A 515 6.49 11.14 16.62
N ASN A 516 5.26 10.74 16.28
CA ASN A 516 4.15 10.64 17.23
C ASN A 516 4.16 9.37 18.10
N GLN A 517 5.25 8.59 18.08
CA GLN A 517 5.43 7.37 18.87
C GLN A 517 4.39 6.28 18.54
N GLY A 518 4.13 6.09 17.24
CA GLY A 518 3.37 4.94 16.73
C GLY A 518 4.14 3.64 16.97
N TYR A 519 3.46 2.61 17.44
CA TYR A 519 4.09 1.33 17.80
C TYR A 519 4.36 0.46 16.57
N GLY A 520 3.58 0.60 15.49
CA GLY A 520 3.86 -0.10 14.24
C GLY A 520 2.83 0.10 13.14
N MET A 521 3.22 -0.24 11.92
CA MET A 521 2.43 -0.07 10.70
C MET A 521 2.55 -1.29 9.78
N TRP A 522 1.40 -1.81 9.35
CA TRP A 522 1.30 -2.88 8.37
C TRP A 522 0.80 -2.33 7.04
N ALA A 523 1.70 -2.30 6.07
CA ALA A 523 1.43 -1.85 4.73
C ALA A 523 0.45 -2.82 4.04
N PHE A 524 -0.65 -2.29 3.48
CA PHE A 524 -1.64 -3.02 2.71
C PHE A 524 -1.31 -2.88 1.22
N LYS A 525 -0.71 -3.89 0.59
CA LYS A 525 -0.30 -5.20 1.15
C LYS A 525 0.98 -5.73 0.50
N PHE A 526 1.56 -6.81 1.04
CA PHE A 526 2.82 -7.37 0.52
C PHE A 526 2.82 -7.48 -1.00
N ALA A 527 1.79 -8.10 -1.59
CA ALA A 527 1.68 -8.22 -3.04
C ALA A 527 0.22 -8.11 -3.53
N ASN A 528 0.07 -7.78 -4.82
CA ASN A 528 -1.24 -7.72 -5.47
C ASN A 528 -1.94 -9.09 -5.43
N THR A 529 -3.22 -9.15 -5.05
CA THR A 529 -3.95 -10.43 -4.94
C THR A 529 -5.33 -10.33 -5.57
N THR A 530 -5.89 -11.47 -5.99
CA THR A 530 -7.20 -11.56 -6.63
C THR A 530 -8.31 -11.62 -5.59
N SER A 531 -9.48 -11.06 -5.90
CA SER A 531 -10.72 -11.23 -5.13
C SER A 531 -11.92 -11.29 -6.07
N GLY A 532 -13.12 -11.59 -5.54
CA GLY A 532 -14.35 -11.53 -6.35
C GLY A 532 -14.58 -10.16 -7.00
N THR A 533 -14.26 -9.07 -6.28
CA THR A 533 -14.34 -7.70 -6.81
C THR A 533 -13.22 -7.37 -7.81
N TYR A 534 -12.06 -8.02 -7.65
CA TYR A 534 -10.84 -7.74 -8.41
C TYR A 534 -10.21 -9.04 -8.91
N PRO A 535 -10.81 -9.70 -9.92
CA PRO A 535 -10.44 -11.05 -10.34
C PRO A 535 -9.06 -11.15 -11.00
N ARG A 536 -8.49 -10.04 -11.51
CA ARG A 536 -7.12 -9.98 -12.06
C ARG A 536 -6.09 -9.35 -11.12
N GLY A 537 -6.52 -9.12 -9.87
CA GLY A 537 -5.75 -8.53 -8.78
C GLY A 537 -5.38 -7.07 -9.00
N ILE A 538 -5.66 -6.21 -8.03
CA ILE A 538 -5.34 -4.76 -8.07
C ILE A 538 -5.14 -4.21 -6.66
N LYS A 539 -5.02 -5.12 -5.69
CA LYS A 539 -4.99 -4.75 -4.28
C LYS A 539 -3.65 -4.12 -3.95
N SER A 540 -3.57 -2.78 -3.91
CA SER A 540 -2.45 -1.87 -3.56
C SER A 540 -1.16 -2.56 -3.10
N GLY A 541 -0.62 -3.44 -3.93
CA GLY A 541 0.45 -4.35 -3.55
C GLY A 541 1.77 -3.62 -3.64
N HIS A 542 2.70 -3.92 -2.73
CA HIS A 542 4.05 -3.35 -2.76
C HIS A 542 5.02 -4.18 -3.62
N HIS A 543 4.66 -5.42 -3.92
CA HIS A 543 5.40 -6.32 -4.78
C HIS A 543 4.56 -6.81 -5.96
N PHE A 544 5.22 -7.02 -7.11
CA PHE A 544 4.64 -7.71 -8.25
C PHE A 544 4.61 -9.22 -7.98
N ILE A 545 3.55 -9.89 -8.42
CA ILE A 545 3.36 -11.32 -8.14
C ILE A 545 2.57 -11.99 -9.26
N TRP A 546 2.93 -13.24 -9.53
CA TRP A 546 2.12 -14.12 -10.37
C TRP A 546 0.93 -14.65 -9.59
N GLN A 547 -0.26 -14.63 -10.18
CA GLN A 547 -1.51 -14.90 -9.46
C GLN A 547 -2.06 -16.27 -9.82
N GLY A 548 -1.27 -17.31 -9.52
CA GLY A 548 -1.57 -18.70 -9.83
C GLY A 548 -1.22 -19.13 -11.26
N LYS A 549 -0.92 -18.17 -12.14
CA LYS A 549 -0.37 -18.39 -13.49
C LYS A 549 0.70 -17.35 -13.82
N ARG A 550 1.82 -17.80 -14.38
CA ARG A 550 2.90 -16.94 -14.90
C ARG A 550 2.64 -16.61 -16.36
N ILE A 551 1.91 -15.53 -16.60
CA ILE A 551 1.49 -15.13 -17.96
C ILE A 551 2.51 -14.12 -18.52
N VAL A 552 3.33 -14.57 -19.46
CA VAL A 552 4.27 -13.72 -20.20
C VAL A 552 3.77 -13.60 -21.64
N GLU A 553 2.87 -12.66 -21.88
CA GLU A 553 2.12 -12.57 -23.15
C GLU A 553 2.98 -12.45 -24.40
N ASP A 554 4.15 -11.80 -24.31
CA ASP A 554 5.06 -11.62 -25.44
C ASP A 554 5.77 -12.92 -25.84
N ALA A 555 5.74 -13.94 -24.98
CA ALA A 555 6.26 -15.27 -25.31
C ALA A 555 5.27 -16.11 -26.14
N TYR A 556 4.01 -15.68 -26.25
CA TYR A 556 2.97 -16.38 -27.01
C TYR A 556 2.89 -15.87 -28.46
N THR A 557 2.39 -16.69 -29.39
CA THR A 557 2.28 -16.27 -30.79
C THR A 557 1.07 -15.34 -30.97
N ASN A 558 1.31 -14.04 -31.12
CA ASN A 558 0.26 -13.08 -31.47
C ASN A 558 -0.11 -13.20 -32.96
N VAL A 559 -1.20 -13.91 -33.28
CA VAL A 559 -1.68 -14.08 -34.66
C VAL A 559 -2.38 -12.85 -35.22
N ALA A 560 -2.71 -11.87 -34.37
CA ALA A 560 -3.26 -10.58 -34.78
C ALA A 560 -2.18 -9.60 -35.25
N LEU A 561 -0.91 -9.81 -34.93
CA LEU A 561 0.17 -8.85 -35.24
C LEU A 561 0.24 -8.52 -36.74
N GLY A 562 0.16 -7.22 -37.07
CA GLY A 562 0.18 -6.68 -38.43
C GLY A 562 -1.06 -6.99 -39.28
N LYS A 563 -2.13 -7.54 -38.69
CA LYS A 563 -3.37 -7.87 -39.41
C LYS A 563 -4.19 -6.63 -39.72
N LYS A 564 -5.16 -6.78 -40.63
CA LYS A 564 -6.05 -5.67 -41.00
C LYS A 564 -7.11 -5.51 -39.91
N ALA A 565 -7.09 -4.37 -39.22
CA ALA A 565 -8.12 -3.94 -38.29
C ALA A 565 -8.94 -2.78 -38.89
N MET A 566 -10.26 -2.82 -38.72
CA MET A 566 -11.21 -1.81 -39.22
C MET A 566 -12.14 -1.35 -38.10
N ASP A 567 -12.28 -0.04 -37.93
CA ASP A 567 -13.34 0.59 -37.16
C ASP A 567 -14.63 0.58 -37.99
N LEU A 568 -15.65 -0.10 -37.47
CA LEU A 568 -16.98 -0.23 -38.07
C LEU A 568 -18.05 0.56 -37.31
N THR A 569 -17.64 1.44 -36.39
CA THR A 569 -18.54 2.28 -35.58
C THR A 569 -19.23 3.35 -36.43
N SER A 570 -18.50 3.91 -37.38
CA SER A 570 -19.02 4.92 -38.31
C SER A 570 -19.71 4.30 -39.53
N SER A 571 -20.53 5.08 -40.23
CA SER A 571 -21.23 4.64 -41.46
C SER A 571 -20.28 4.20 -42.59
N ARG A 572 -19.00 4.57 -42.53
CA ARG A 572 -17.94 4.10 -43.43
C ARG A 572 -16.83 3.43 -42.60
N PRO A 573 -16.41 2.21 -42.96
CA PRO A 573 -15.28 1.55 -42.31
C PRO A 573 -13.99 2.37 -42.41
N VAL A 574 -13.27 2.53 -41.31
CA VAL A 574 -11.97 3.24 -41.23
C VAL A 574 -10.88 2.27 -40.81
N ALA A 575 -9.72 2.30 -41.47
CA ALA A 575 -8.61 1.43 -41.09
C ALA A 575 -8.02 1.83 -39.72
N ALA A 576 -7.93 0.88 -38.79
CA ALA A 576 -7.44 1.08 -37.43
C ALA A 576 -6.16 0.26 -37.18
N LYS A 577 -5.13 0.47 -38.01
CA LYS A 577 -3.90 -0.36 -38.02
C LYS A 577 -3.18 -0.44 -36.66
N VAL A 578 -3.30 0.62 -35.85
CA VAL A 578 -2.73 0.75 -34.51
C VAL A 578 -3.22 -0.32 -33.53
N ILE A 579 -4.37 -0.94 -33.76
CA ILE A 579 -4.96 -1.96 -32.86
C ILE A 579 -4.17 -3.27 -32.83
N THR A 580 -3.33 -3.50 -33.84
CA THR A 580 -2.63 -4.78 -34.05
C THR A 580 -1.16 -4.58 -34.42
N ASP A 581 -0.58 -3.42 -34.11
CA ASP A 581 0.79 -3.09 -34.50
C ASP A 581 1.83 -3.55 -33.47
N GLY A 582 1.38 -4.04 -32.31
CA GLY A 582 2.23 -4.49 -31.20
C GLY A 582 2.68 -3.36 -30.28
N ASN A 583 2.27 -2.10 -30.52
CA ASN A 583 2.64 -0.93 -29.74
C ASN A 583 1.51 -0.56 -28.76
N LYS A 584 1.77 -0.72 -27.46
CA LYS A 584 0.78 -0.49 -26.39
C LYS A 584 0.83 0.92 -25.80
N THR A 585 1.55 1.85 -26.43
CA THR A 585 1.74 3.21 -25.90
C THR A 585 0.58 4.14 -26.24
N ASP A 586 0.46 5.27 -25.55
CA ASP A 586 -0.55 6.28 -25.87
C ASP A 586 -0.38 6.89 -27.27
N ALA A 587 0.83 6.83 -27.82
CA ALA A 587 1.08 7.28 -29.18
C ALA A 587 0.46 6.36 -30.25
N SER A 588 0.18 5.09 -29.90
CA SER A 588 -0.52 4.13 -30.76
C SER A 588 -1.86 3.77 -30.13
N MET A 589 -2.86 4.64 -30.32
CA MET A 589 -4.21 4.40 -29.83
C MET A 589 -5.24 4.70 -30.91
N TRP A 590 -6.30 3.89 -30.94
CA TRP A 590 -7.54 4.24 -31.61
C TRP A 590 -8.48 4.93 -30.62
N VAL A 591 -9.04 6.05 -31.05
CA VAL A 591 -10.11 6.75 -30.36
C VAL A 591 -11.38 6.57 -31.17
N SER A 592 -12.44 6.06 -30.55
CA SER A 592 -13.70 5.86 -31.24
C SER A 592 -14.37 7.19 -31.59
N PRO A 593 -15.29 7.21 -32.58
CA PRO A 593 -16.25 8.29 -32.71
C PRO A 593 -16.98 8.54 -31.38
N ASP A 594 -17.30 9.80 -31.12
CA ASP A 594 -18.10 10.19 -29.96
C ASP A 594 -19.59 9.89 -30.22
N THR A 595 -20.09 8.83 -29.59
CA THR A 595 -21.46 8.33 -29.79
C THR A 595 -21.90 7.51 -28.59
N ASP A 596 -23.21 7.33 -28.39
CA ASP A 596 -23.75 6.40 -27.38
C ASP A 596 -24.06 5.01 -27.94
N ALA A 597 -23.91 4.81 -29.25
CA ALA A 597 -24.09 3.50 -29.90
C ALA A 597 -22.93 2.52 -29.60
N GLU A 598 -23.12 1.23 -29.90
CA GLU A 598 -22.05 0.22 -29.80
C GLU A 598 -20.88 0.59 -30.74
N LYS A 599 -19.65 0.37 -30.24
CA LYS A 599 -18.40 0.58 -30.98
C LYS A 599 -17.85 -0.76 -31.44
N TYR A 600 -17.31 -0.79 -32.66
CA TYR A 600 -16.87 -2.02 -33.31
C TYR A 600 -15.48 -1.89 -33.92
N LEU A 601 -14.56 -2.77 -33.52
CA LEU A 601 -13.28 -2.97 -34.21
C LEU A 601 -13.21 -4.42 -34.72
N GLU A 602 -13.19 -4.62 -36.04
CA GLU A 602 -13.02 -5.94 -36.68
C GLU A 602 -11.55 -6.17 -37.03
N ILE A 603 -11.00 -7.32 -36.62
CA ILE A 603 -9.67 -7.82 -36.97
C ILE A 603 -9.81 -9.02 -37.91
N ASN A 604 -9.25 -8.91 -39.11
CA ASN A 604 -9.23 -9.99 -40.09
C ASN A 604 -7.89 -10.76 -40.04
N LEU A 605 -7.93 -12.02 -39.62
CA LEU A 605 -6.75 -12.87 -39.46
C LEU A 605 -6.17 -13.34 -40.81
N GLY A 606 -6.96 -13.24 -41.89
CA GLY A 606 -6.60 -13.64 -43.25
C GLY A 606 -6.74 -15.15 -43.51
N LYS A 607 -6.74 -15.98 -42.47
CA LYS A 607 -7.00 -17.42 -42.52
C LYS A 607 -7.70 -17.89 -41.25
N SER A 608 -8.39 -19.03 -41.35
CA SER A 608 -8.93 -19.70 -40.17
C SER A 608 -7.78 -20.08 -39.23
N THR A 609 -7.89 -19.68 -37.97
CA THR A 609 -6.86 -19.84 -36.94
C THR A 609 -7.52 -20.29 -35.65
N SER A 610 -6.89 -21.24 -34.95
CA SER A 610 -7.33 -21.69 -33.62
C SER A 610 -6.72 -20.78 -32.55
N LEU A 611 -7.57 -20.10 -31.79
CA LEU A 611 -7.19 -19.13 -30.75
C LEU A 611 -7.39 -19.74 -29.36
N GLY A 612 -6.45 -19.55 -28.44
CA GLY A 612 -6.57 -20.01 -27.05
C GLY A 612 -6.62 -18.88 -26.02
N GLY A 613 -6.38 -17.64 -26.42
CA GLY A 613 -6.43 -16.50 -25.53
C GLY A 613 -6.35 -15.16 -26.24
N ALA A 614 -6.51 -14.08 -25.48
CA ALA A 614 -6.43 -12.72 -25.96
C ALA A 614 -5.94 -11.76 -24.87
N VAL A 615 -5.40 -10.62 -25.28
CA VAL A 615 -5.23 -9.45 -24.39
C VAL A 615 -5.84 -8.21 -25.04
N VAL A 616 -6.44 -7.36 -24.23
CA VAL A 616 -7.01 -6.08 -24.65
C VAL A 616 -6.44 -4.96 -23.78
N TYR A 617 -5.83 -3.97 -24.42
CA TYR A 617 -5.33 -2.74 -23.81
C TYR A 617 -6.27 -1.57 -24.12
N THR A 618 -6.82 -0.95 -23.09
CA THR A 618 -7.79 0.15 -23.17
C THR A 618 -7.33 1.35 -22.35
N GLY A 619 -7.95 2.51 -22.59
CA GLY A 619 -7.60 3.77 -21.92
C GLY A 619 -6.15 4.19 -22.17
N SER A 620 -5.69 5.16 -21.40
CA SER A 620 -4.30 5.65 -21.44
C SER A 620 -3.30 4.72 -20.73
N ALA A 621 -2.01 4.93 -20.99
CA ALA A 621 -0.88 4.10 -20.55
C ALA A 621 -0.29 4.58 -19.22
N TYR A 622 -1.00 4.33 -18.11
CA TYR A 622 -0.51 4.70 -16.77
C TYR A 622 -0.12 3.51 -15.87
N GLY A 623 -0.68 2.31 -16.11
CA GLY A 623 -0.30 1.07 -15.44
C GLY A 623 -1.12 -0.14 -15.88
N VAL A 624 -0.88 -1.31 -15.30
CA VAL A 624 -1.67 -2.55 -15.53
C VAL A 624 -3.15 -2.36 -15.12
N TYR A 625 -3.35 -1.45 -14.17
CA TYR A 625 -4.55 -1.30 -13.35
C TYR A 625 -5.23 0.05 -13.52
N THR A 626 -4.41 1.10 -13.62
CA THR A 626 -4.79 2.49 -13.43
C THR A 626 -4.95 3.14 -14.79
N ALA A 627 -6.20 3.31 -15.23
CA ALA A 627 -6.52 4.20 -16.35
C ALA A 627 -7.91 4.77 -16.08
N PRO A 628 -8.01 6.09 -15.79
CA PRO A 628 -9.28 6.75 -15.53
C PRO A 628 -10.28 6.60 -16.69
N ASP A 629 -9.77 6.42 -17.91
CA ASP A 629 -10.49 6.35 -19.18
C ASP A 629 -10.46 4.95 -19.82
N ARG A 630 -10.20 3.90 -19.02
CA ARG A 630 -10.37 2.50 -19.45
C ARG A 630 -11.78 2.23 -19.97
N VAL A 631 -11.90 1.27 -20.90
CA VAL A 631 -13.20 0.79 -21.35
C VAL A 631 -13.76 -0.16 -20.30
N LYS A 632 -15.00 0.10 -19.84
CA LYS A 632 -15.68 -0.62 -18.77
C LYS A 632 -16.53 -1.77 -19.28
N ASN A 633 -17.20 -1.60 -20.41
CA ASN A 633 -18.10 -2.61 -20.94
C ASN A 633 -17.69 -3.00 -22.35
N PHE A 634 -17.07 -4.18 -22.47
CA PHE A 634 -16.65 -4.71 -23.76
C PHE A 634 -16.70 -6.23 -23.83
N ARG A 635 -16.63 -6.76 -25.04
CA ARG A 635 -16.49 -8.20 -25.32
C ARG A 635 -15.75 -8.41 -26.64
N LEU A 636 -15.09 -9.56 -26.79
CA LEU A 636 -14.63 -10.05 -28.08
C LEU A 636 -15.64 -11.05 -28.64
N GLN A 637 -15.86 -10.98 -29.95
CA GLN A 637 -16.69 -11.90 -30.72
C GLN A 637 -15.84 -12.59 -31.79
N TYR A 638 -16.17 -13.82 -32.14
CA TYR A 638 -15.58 -14.53 -33.26
C TYR A 638 -16.63 -14.85 -34.32
N TRP A 639 -16.18 -15.03 -35.56
CA TRP A 639 -17.04 -15.44 -36.67
C TRP A 639 -17.10 -16.96 -36.76
N ASP A 640 -18.29 -17.54 -36.56
CA ASP A 640 -18.48 -19.01 -36.61
C ASP A 640 -18.64 -19.57 -38.04
N GLY A 641 -18.56 -18.70 -39.05
CA GLY A 641 -18.85 -19.01 -40.45
C GLY A 641 -20.17 -18.42 -40.93
N THR A 642 -21.11 -18.17 -40.02
CA THR A 642 -22.47 -17.70 -40.31
C THR A 642 -22.90 -16.47 -39.52
N ARG A 643 -22.41 -16.32 -38.28
CA ARG A 643 -22.73 -15.22 -37.39
C ARG A 643 -21.57 -14.89 -36.45
N TRP A 644 -21.69 -13.73 -35.80
CA TRP A 644 -20.85 -13.36 -34.68
C TRP A 644 -21.34 -14.04 -33.40
N ALA A 645 -20.42 -14.71 -32.70
CA ALA A 645 -20.65 -15.31 -31.40
C ALA A 645 -19.69 -14.71 -30.36
N ASP A 646 -20.16 -14.49 -29.14
CA ASP A 646 -19.31 -13.98 -28.06
C ASP A 646 -18.26 -15.02 -27.65
N ILE A 647 -17.03 -14.55 -27.39
CA ILE A 647 -16.05 -15.32 -26.63
C ILE A 647 -16.36 -15.07 -25.15
N LYS A 648 -16.97 -16.08 -24.51
CA LYS A 648 -17.59 -15.99 -23.18
C LYS A 648 -16.68 -15.34 -22.13
N GLU A 649 -15.41 -15.71 -22.11
CA GLU A 649 -14.40 -15.29 -21.13
C GLU A 649 -14.04 -13.81 -21.25
N THR A 650 -14.31 -13.21 -22.42
CA THR A 650 -13.92 -11.82 -22.74
C THR A 650 -15.01 -10.80 -22.43
N VAL A 651 -16.16 -11.25 -21.91
CA VAL A 651 -17.29 -10.38 -21.58
C VAL A 651 -17.00 -9.62 -20.29
N GLU A 652 -16.62 -8.36 -20.43
CA GLU A 652 -16.39 -7.43 -19.34
C GLU A 652 -17.61 -6.55 -19.09
N LYS A 653 -17.96 -6.43 -17.81
CA LYS A 653 -18.95 -5.48 -17.30
C LYS A 653 -18.32 -4.69 -16.18
N ASP A 654 -18.36 -3.37 -16.29
CA ASP A 654 -17.76 -2.47 -15.30
C ASP A 654 -16.27 -2.79 -15.02
N ALA A 655 -15.49 -3.02 -16.08
CA ALA A 655 -14.09 -3.41 -16.02
C ALA A 655 -13.27 -2.48 -15.13
N ARG A 656 -12.36 -3.08 -14.35
CA ARG A 656 -11.48 -2.39 -13.40
C ARG A 656 -10.06 -2.20 -13.92
N TYR A 657 -9.78 -2.69 -15.12
CA TYR A 657 -8.43 -2.91 -15.63
C TYR A 657 -8.25 -2.24 -16.98
N ALA A 658 -7.17 -1.47 -17.13
CA ALA A 658 -6.74 -0.96 -18.44
C ALA A 658 -6.21 -2.09 -19.33
N GLN A 659 -5.68 -3.14 -18.72
CA GLN A 659 -5.12 -4.32 -19.37
C GLN A 659 -5.88 -5.57 -18.93
N SER A 660 -6.54 -6.24 -19.88
CA SER A 660 -7.32 -7.46 -19.60
C SER A 660 -6.80 -8.63 -20.41
N PHE A 661 -6.26 -9.63 -19.71
CA PHE A 661 -5.85 -10.91 -20.30
C PHE A 661 -6.93 -11.96 -20.10
N PHE A 662 -7.12 -12.79 -21.14
CA PHE A 662 -8.13 -13.83 -21.22
C PHE A 662 -7.49 -15.11 -21.72
N LEU A 663 -7.67 -16.20 -20.97
CA LEU A 663 -7.49 -17.57 -21.45
C LEU A 663 -8.87 -18.10 -21.81
N PHE A 664 -8.98 -18.82 -22.92
CA PHE A 664 -10.26 -19.42 -23.32
C PHE A 664 -10.37 -20.82 -22.71
N ASP A 665 -11.55 -21.18 -22.19
CA ASP A 665 -11.78 -22.51 -21.63
C ASP A 665 -11.64 -23.60 -22.71
N ALA A 666 -11.94 -23.25 -23.96
CA ALA A 666 -11.72 -24.07 -25.15
C ALA A 666 -11.22 -23.24 -26.34
N PRO A 667 -10.37 -23.80 -27.22
CA PRO A 667 -9.92 -23.10 -28.41
C PRO A 667 -11.07 -22.67 -29.33
N VAL A 668 -10.99 -21.43 -29.84
CA VAL A 668 -11.94 -20.86 -30.79
C VAL A 668 -11.32 -20.82 -32.18
N THR A 669 -11.91 -21.51 -33.16
CA THR A 669 -11.43 -21.49 -34.54
C THR A 669 -12.20 -20.46 -35.36
N THR A 670 -11.51 -19.44 -35.88
CA THR A 670 -12.14 -18.34 -36.61
C THR A 670 -11.20 -17.71 -37.64
N SER A 671 -11.76 -17.02 -38.63
CA SER A 671 -11.01 -16.18 -39.58
C SER A 671 -11.00 -14.69 -39.20
N LYS A 672 -11.90 -14.27 -38.30
CA LYS A 672 -12.05 -12.88 -37.86
C LYS A 672 -12.50 -12.78 -36.41
N VAL A 673 -12.09 -11.71 -35.75
CA VAL A 673 -12.52 -11.35 -34.38
C VAL A 673 -13.03 -9.92 -34.41
N ARG A 674 -14.05 -9.60 -33.60
CA ARG A 674 -14.54 -8.23 -33.43
C ARG A 674 -14.60 -7.86 -31.96
N PHE A 675 -14.00 -6.72 -31.60
CA PHE A 675 -14.21 -6.07 -30.30
C PHE A 675 -15.48 -5.24 -30.35
N VAL A 676 -16.31 -5.38 -29.32
CA VAL A 676 -17.57 -4.65 -29.15
C VAL A 676 -17.55 -3.94 -27.80
N ALA A 677 -17.77 -2.63 -27.79
CA ALA A 677 -17.92 -1.85 -26.55
C ALA A 677 -19.25 -1.10 -26.50
N THR A 678 -19.81 -0.99 -25.31
CA THR A 678 -21.12 -0.36 -25.06
C THR A 678 -21.03 0.87 -24.17
N ASP A 679 -19.83 1.29 -23.79
CA ASP A 679 -19.60 2.52 -23.05
C ASP A 679 -20.10 3.71 -23.87
N LYS A 680 -20.70 4.70 -23.21
CA LYS A 680 -21.18 5.93 -23.83
C LYS A 680 -20.03 6.88 -24.17
N GLY A 681 -20.27 7.78 -25.11
CA GLY A 681 -19.26 8.69 -25.65
C GLY A 681 -18.08 8.00 -26.32
N SER A 682 -16.97 8.73 -26.46
CA SER A 682 -15.72 8.19 -27.03
C SER A 682 -14.97 7.26 -26.08
N ILE A 683 -14.33 6.23 -26.64
CA ILE A 683 -13.46 5.29 -25.93
C ILE A 683 -12.06 5.21 -26.57
N LYS A 684 -11.10 4.66 -25.83
CA LYS A 684 -9.72 4.43 -26.29
C LYS A 684 -9.34 2.96 -26.21
N VAL A 685 -8.74 2.45 -27.29
CA VAL A 685 -8.13 1.12 -27.35
C VAL A 685 -6.73 1.25 -27.92
N ARG A 686 -5.73 0.72 -27.22
CA ARG A 686 -4.32 0.79 -27.62
C ARG A 686 -3.93 -0.41 -28.48
N GLU A 687 -4.21 -1.63 -28.01
CA GLU A 687 -3.77 -2.86 -28.68
C GLU A 687 -4.72 -4.02 -28.35
N ILE A 688 -4.95 -4.92 -29.32
CA ILE A 688 -5.63 -6.20 -29.13
C ILE A 688 -4.72 -7.31 -29.67
N LYS A 689 -4.25 -8.18 -28.78
CA LYS A 689 -3.47 -9.38 -29.15
C LYS A 689 -4.37 -10.61 -29.12
N LEU A 690 -4.19 -11.50 -30.09
CA LEU A 690 -4.88 -12.78 -30.17
C LEU A 690 -3.83 -13.88 -30.21
N PHE A 691 -3.90 -14.82 -29.29
CA PHE A 691 -2.90 -15.87 -29.15
C PHE A 691 -3.39 -17.19 -29.75
N ASP A 692 -2.54 -17.85 -30.52
CA ASP A 692 -2.85 -19.18 -31.02
C ASP A 692 -3.02 -20.18 -29.86
N ALA A 693 -3.82 -21.23 -30.08
CA ALA A 693 -4.17 -22.17 -29.02
C ALA A 693 -2.98 -22.99 -28.50
N GLU A 694 -1.96 -23.26 -29.32
CA GLU A 694 -0.84 -24.10 -28.90
C GLU A 694 0.11 -23.31 -27.99
N SER A 695 0.39 -22.03 -28.28
CA SER A 695 1.32 -21.24 -27.47
C SER A 695 0.84 -20.93 -26.05
N VAL A 696 -0.47 -20.98 -25.78
CA VAL A 696 -1.04 -20.74 -24.44
C VAL A 696 -1.53 -22.02 -23.75
N LYS A 697 -1.26 -23.19 -24.32
CA LYS A 697 -1.71 -24.48 -23.81
C LYS A 697 -1.12 -24.82 -22.44
N GLU A 698 0.16 -24.49 -22.24
CA GLU A 698 0.91 -24.79 -21.03
C GLU A 698 1.38 -23.50 -20.35
N VAL A 699 0.48 -22.83 -19.62
CA VAL A 699 0.83 -21.68 -18.78
C VAL A 699 1.26 -22.18 -17.39
N PRO A 700 2.52 -21.98 -16.96
CA PRO A 700 3.00 -22.46 -15.68
C PRO A 700 2.21 -21.86 -14.51
N SER A 701 1.95 -22.67 -13.48
CA SER A 701 1.45 -22.13 -12.22
C SER A 701 2.58 -21.42 -11.47
N SER A 702 2.29 -20.26 -10.91
CA SER A 702 3.25 -19.54 -10.07
C SER A 702 2.51 -18.60 -9.13
N PHE A 703 2.99 -18.56 -7.89
CA PHE A 703 2.64 -17.57 -6.88
C PHE A 703 3.89 -16.79 -6.43
N ASP A 704 4.90 -16.76 -7.30
CA ASP A 704 6.17 -16.09 -7.04
C ASP A 704 6.02 -14.58 -7.13
N ILE A 705 6.69 -13.91 -6.21
CA ILE A 705 7.05 -12.52 -6.32
C ILE A 705 8.06 -12.37 -7.47
N SER A 706 7.78 -11.42 -8.35
CA SER A 706 8.51 -11.19 -9.58
C SER A 706 9.20 -9.84 -9.62
N GLY A 707 9.08 -9.05 -8.56
CA GLY A 707 9.74 -7.75 -8.42
C GLY A 707 9.09 -6.92 -7.31
N ILE A 708 9.69 -5.78 -7.01
CA ILE A 708 9.23 -4.83 -5.99
C ILE A 708 8.81 -3.49 -6.62
N GLN A 709 7.84 -2.79 -6.04
CA GLN A 709 7.51 -1.42 -6.45
C GLN A 709 8.21 -0.43 -5.50
N ARG A 710 8.35 0.83 -5.90
CA ARG A 710 9.04 1.85 -5.07
C ARG A 710 8.44 2.04 -3.70
N THR A 711 7.13 1.92 -3.56
CA THR A 711 6.50 1.90 -2.22
C THR A 711 6.97 0.72 -1.36
N GLY A 712 7.29 -0.44 -1.94
CA GLY A 712 7.89 -1.57 -1.23
C GLY A 712 9.36 -1.31 -0.85
N GLU A 713 10.12 -0.63 -1.72
CA GLU A 713 11.47 -0.16 -1.40
C GLU A 713 11.47 0.87 -0.25
N VAL A 714 10.47 1.76 -0.20
CA VAL A 714 10.24 2.64 0.96
C VAL A 714 10.03 1.83 2.24
N VAL A 715 9.19 0.80 2.22
CA VAL A 715 8.98 -0.07 3.39
C VAL A 715 10.28 -0.79 3.77
N ARG A 716 11.05 -1.30 2.80
CA ARG A 716 12.33 -1.99 3.04
C ARG A 716 13.34 -1.09 3.74
N LEU A 717 13.59 0.09 3.16
CA LEU A 717 14.55 1.05 3.71
C LEU A 717 14.10 1.55 5.08
N PHE A 718 12.80 1.83 5.25
CA PHE A 718 12.28 2.22 6.55
C PHE A 718 12.46 1.12 7.60
N ALA A 719 12.13 -0.13 7.26
CA ALA A 719 12.33 -1.29 8.13
C ALA A 719 13.82 -1.52 8.45
N LYS A 720 14.74 -1.21 7.54
CA LYS A 720 16.18 -1.27 7.80
C LYS A 720 16.61 -0.32 8.90
N GLY A 721 16.07 0.89 8.95
CA GLY A 721 16.46 1.92 9.93
C GLY A 721 15.62 1.97 11.20
N PHE A 722 14.30 1.80 11.11
CA PHE A 722 13.35 2.34 12.08
C PHE A 722 12.35 1.32 12.67
N LYS A 723 12.75 0.05 12.72
CA LYS A 723 12.03 -1.01 13.45
C LYS A 723 12.69 -1.33 14.80
N ASP A 724 12.07 -2.20 15.60
CA ASP A 724 12.61 -2.72 16.86
C ASP A 724 12.81 -1.69 17.98
N GLU A 725 12.02 -0.61 18.01
CA GLU A 725 12.00 0.37 19.12
C GLU A 725 13.35 1.07 19.37
N ARG A 726 14.18 1.19 18.33
CA ARG A 726 15.49 1.86 18.41
C ARG A 726 15.37 3.30 18.90
N PRO A 727 16.31 3.80 19.72
CA PRO A 727 16.33 5.20 20.14
C PRO A 727 16.21 6.15 18.94
N LEU A 728 15.25 7.09 19.03
CA LEU A 728 15.06 8.16 18.08
C LEU A 728 15.79 9.41 18.57
N LEU A 729 16.68 9.95 17.74
CA LEU A 729 17.52 11.09 18.08
C LEU A 729 16.89 12.40 17.64
N ASN A 730 17.13 13.46 18.42
CA ASN A 730 16.70 14.81 18.08
C ASN A 730 17.34 15.25 16.75
N THR A 731 16.51 15.43 15.72
CA THR A 731 16.92 15.76 14.35
C THR A 731 16.17 17.01 13.93
N VAL A 732 16.90 18.10 13.68
CA VAL A 732 16.30 19.43 13.48
C VAL A 732 16.70 20.00 12.13
N LYS A 733 15.73 20.50 11.38
CA LYS A 733 15.94 21.25 10.14
C LYS A 733 16.11 22.74 10.46
N SER A 734 17.03 23.43 9.79
CA SER A 734 17.22 24.88 9.94
C SER A 734 16.05 25.72 9.40
N VAL A 735 15.24 25.14 8.51
CA VAL A 735 14.05 25.77 7.92
C VAL A 735 12.84 24.87 8.13
N ALA A 736 11.72 25.46 8.55
CA ALA A 736 10.44 24.77 8.65
C ALA A 736 9.86 24.53 7.25
N ASP A 737 10.19 23.38 6.66
CA ASP A 737 9.65 22.92 5.37
C ASP A 737 8.85 21.62 5.60
N ASN A 738 7.53 21.67 5.46
CA ASN A 738 6.66 20.52 5.70
C ASN A 738 6.71 19.48 4.58
N ASP A 739 7.38 19.76 3.47
CA ASP A 739 7.60 18.81 2.37
C ASP A 739 8.96 18.11 2.45
N VAL A 740 9.76 18.42 3.48
CA VAL A 740 11.03 17.74 3.74
C VAL A 740 11.01 17.10 5.12
N ASP A 741 11.15 15.78 5.20
CA ASP A 741 11.27 15.09 6.47
C ASP A 741 12.71 14.74 6.78
N ALA A 742 13.05 14.76 8.07
CA ALA A 742 14.32 14.26 8.57
C ALA A 742 14.11 13.63 9.96
N ILE A 743 14.43 12.35 10.11
CA ILE A 743 14.48 11.67 11.42
C ILE A 743 15.70 10.77 11.49
N THR A 744 16.24 10.58 12.70
CA THR A 744 17.43 9.76 12.93
C THR A 744 17.16 8.71 14.00
N SER A 745 17.55 7.47 13.75
CA SER A 745 17.58 6.42 14.78
C SER A 745 18.98 5.86 14.97
N PHE A 746 19.22 5.24 16.12
CA PHE A 746 20.48 4.58 16.44
C PHE A 746 20.26 3.10 16.76
N ASN A 747 20.96 2.22 16.05
CA ASN A 747 21.01 0.80 16.35
C ASN A 747 22.31 0.50 17.10
N SER A 748 22.18 0.22 18.41
CA SER A 748 23.31 -0.11 19.29
C SER A 748 23.88 -1.51 19.06
N GLU A 749 23.07 -2.46 18.58
CA GLU A 749 23.54 -3.83 18.30
C GLU A 749 24.46 -3.85 17.08
N GLU A 750 24.15 -3.04 16.08
CA GLU A 750 24.95 -2.93 14.86
C GLU A 750 25.94 -1.76 14.88
N MET A 751 25.91 -0.91 15.91
CA MET A 751 26.68 0.32 16.03
C MET A 751 26.53 1.23 14.80
N ARG A 752 25.28 1.56 14.44
CA ARG A 752 24.94 2.36 13.26
C ARG A 752 23.91 3.44 13.54
N TYR A 753 24.09 4.61 12.93
CA TYR A 753 23.03 5.59 12.77
C TYR A 753 22.30 5.39 11.44
N TYR A 754 21.00 5.62 11.45
CA TYR A 754 20.16 5.68 10.26
C TYR A 754 19.46 7.03 10.20
N ILE A 755 19.66 7.76 9.11
CA ILE A 755 18.98 9.05 8.86
C ILE A 755 18.01 8.83 7.71
N TRP A 756 16.73 9.06 7.96
CA TRP A 756 15.66 9.02 6.98
C TRP A 756 15.36 10.43 6.49
N LEU A 757 15.46 10.62 5.18
CA LEU A 757 15.18 11.89 4.51
C LEU A 757 14.09 11.66 3.47
N VAL A 758 13.08 12.53 3.47
CA VAL A 758 12.01 12.50 2.46
C VAL A 758 11.91 13.88 1.85
N GLN A 759 11.95 13.96 0.52
CA GLN A 759 11.67 15.17 -0.24
C GLN A 759 10.39 14.93 -1.03
N ARG A 760 9.36 15.72 -0.74
CA ARG A 760 8.10 15.67 -1.47
C ARG A 760 8.02 16.66 -2.63
N LYS A 761 8.83 17.72 -2.64
CA LYS A 761 8.76 18.80 -3.65
C LYS A 761 9.16 18.33 -5.06
N LEU A 762 8.69 19.09 -6.06
CA LEU A 762 9.03 18.87 -7.48
C LEU A 762 10.40 19.41 -7.89
N SER A 763 11.04 20.19 -7.00
CA SER A 763 12.42 20.64 -7.14
C SER A 763 13.31 19.90 -6.14
N SER A 764 14.59 19.76 -6.45
CA SER A 764 15.58 19.27 -5.48
C SER A 764 15.84 20.30 -4.38
N ASN A 765 16.48 19.85 -3.30
CA ASN A 765 17.05 20.71 -2.27
C ASN A 765 18.54 20.42 -2.12
N HIS A 766 19.33 21.47 -1.87
CA HIS A 766 20.68 21.30 -1.34
C HIS A 766 20.62 21.16 0.18
N LEU A 767 21.22 20.09 0.71
CA LEU A 767 21.14 19.75 2.12
C LEU A 767 22.55 19.55 2.69
N THR A 768 22.80 20.18 3.84
CA THR A 768 24.02 19.99 4.64
C THR A 768 23.66 19.29 5.95
N LEU A 769 24.15 18.06 6.13
CA LEU A 769 24.03 17.33 7.38
C LEU A 769 25.11 17.78 8.35
N ASP A 770 24.69 18.14 9.56
CA ASP A 770 25.58 18.39 10.69
C ASP A 770 25.48 17.24 11.69
N LEU A 771 26.54 16.45 11.74
CA LEU A 771 26.69 15.27 12.59
C LEU A 771 27.71 15.51 13.71
N LYS A 772 28.16 16.74 13.91
CA LYS A 772 29.25 17.07 14.86
C LYS A 772 28.98 16.54 16.26
N SER A 773 27.73 16.60 16.72
CA SER A 773 27.34 16.12 18.05
C SER A 773 27.55 14.61 18.24
N LEU A 774 27.54 13.83 17.14
CA LEU A 774 27.70 12.39 17.17
C LEU A 774 29.14 11.98 17.54
N ASN A 775 30.11 12.90 17.38
CA ASN A 775 31.55 12.65 17.58
C ASN A 775 32.06 11.47 16.73
N LEU A 776 31.67 11.44 15.47
CA LEU A 776 32.13 10.42 14.53
C LEU A 776 33.61 10.63 14.18
N PRO A 777 34.39 9.56 13.94
CA PRO A 777 35.74 9.69 13.39
C PRO A 777 35.74 10.49 12.09
N ALA A 778 36.79 11.29 11.86
CA ALA A 778 36.97 11.99 10.59
C ALA A 778 37.02 10.99 9.42
N GLY A 779 36.41 11.35 8.30
CA GLY A 779 36.31 10.48 7.12
C GLY A 779 35.31 9.32 7.25
N THR A 780 34.43 9.32 8.26
CA THR A 780 33.38 8.29 8.40
C THR A 780 32.54 8.21 7.13
N ARG A 781 32.37 7.00 6.59
CA ARG A 781 31.56 6.78 5.39
C ARG A 781 30.07 6.81 5.70
N VAL A 782 29.34 7.53 4.86
CA VAL A 782 27.88 7.60 4.82
C VAL A 782 27.42 6.92 3.52
N ILE A 783 26.59 5.89 3.66
CA ILE A 783 26.03 5.12 2.55
C ILE A 783 24.61 5.63 2.30
N ALA A 784 24.29 6.04 1.08
CA ALA A 784 22.96 6.52 0.71
C ALA A 784 22.23 5.54 -0.21
N GLU A 785 21.17 4.93 0.30
CA GLU A 785 20.18 4.21 -0.50
C GLU A 785 19.02 5.15 -0.85
N GLU A 786 18.61 5.20 -2.12
CA GLU A 786 17.62 6.17 -2.60
C GLU A 786 16.47 5.51 -3.37
N VAL A 787 15.25 5.99 -3.14
CA VAL A 787 14.08 5.75 -3.99
C VAL A 787 13.67 7.08 -4.61
N SER A 788 13.71 7.16 -5.94
CA SER A 788 13.37 8.37 -6.70
C SER A 788 12.88 8.01 -8.09
N ALA A 789 12.57 8.98 -8.94
CA ALA A 789 12.20 8.71 -10.34
C ALA A 789 13.24 7.87 -11.11
N ASN A 790 14.51 7.88 -10.67
CA ASN A 790 15.62 7.18 -11.31
C ASN A 790 16.27 6.09 -10.44
N ALA A 791 15.86 5.93 -9.18
CA ALA A 791 16.40 4.93 -8.24
C ALA A 791 15.30 4.07 -7.59
N TYR A 792 15.65 2.84 -7.23
CA TYR A 792 14.80 1.79 -6.65
C TYR A 792 15.46 1.14 -5.41
N GLY A 793 16.02 1.96 -4.53
CA GLY A 793 16.57 1.54 -3.24
C GLY A 793 18.03 1.08 -3.28
N GLU A 794 18.70 1.16 -4.43
CA GLU A 794 20.13 0.94 -4.58
C GLU A 794 20.97 2.06 -3.94
N VAL A 795 22.27 1.79 -3.77
CA VAL A 795 23.22 2.77 -3.23
C VAL A 795 23.61 3.77 -4.33
N VAL A 796 23.15 5.01 -4.22
CA VAL A 796 23.41 6.07 -5.21
C VAL A 796 24.73 6.80 -4.98
N TRP A 797 25.18 6.87 -3.73
CA TRP A 797 26.50 7.41 -3.40
C TRP A 797 27.00 6.92 -2.05
N ILE A 798 28.32 6.98 -1.89
CA ILE A 798 29.02 6.80 -0.62
C ILE A 798 29.95 8.00 -0.49
N LYS A 799 29.83 8.75 0.59
CA LYS A 799 30.63 9.95 0.85
C LYS A 799 31.23 9.88 2.25
N GLU A 800 32.31 10.61 2.47
CA GLU A 800 32.98 10.69 3.76
C GLU A 800 32.62 12.02 4.45
N THR A 801 32.41 11.99 5.76
CA THR A 801 32.16 13.21 6.55
C THR A 801 33.42 14.07 6.59
N SER A 802 33.26 15.40 6.56
CA SER A 802 34.35 16.35 6.76
C SER A 802 34.97 16.23 8.17
N GLU A 803 36.12 16.87 8.40
CA GLU A 803 36.71 16.99 9.73
C GLU A 803 35.79 17.71 10.73
N GLU A 804 34.90 18.56 10.23
CA GLU A 804 33.89 19.26 11.04
C GLU A 804 32.65 18.41 11.33
N GLY A 805 32.60 17.17 10.84
CA GLY A 805 31.46 16.27 10.98
C GLY A 805 30.27 16.65 10.09
N GLN A 806 30.53 17.30 8.96
CA GLN A 806 29.49 17.75 8.03
C GLN A 806 29.53 17.01 6.70
N LEU A 807 28.37 16.97 6.02
CA LEU A 807 28.24 16.38 4.69
C LEU A 807 27.17 17.11 3.86
N SER A 808 27.55 17.65 2.70
CA SER A 808 26.63 18.32 1.77
C SER A 808 26.32 17.48 0.54
N PHE A 809 25.06 17.49 0.12
CA PHE A 809 24.57 16.77 -1.05
C PHE A 809 23.24 17.33 -1.55
N GLU A 810 22.88 16.93 -2.76
CA GLU A 810 21.56 17.20 -3.31
C GLU A 810 20.60 16.09 -2.87
N LEU A 811 19.44 16.49 -2.33
CA LEU A 811 18.30 15.62 -2.11
C LEU A 811 17.35 15.78 -3.31
N PRO A 812 17.25 14.79 -4.21
CA PRO A 812 16.52 14.94 -5.47
C PRO A 812 15.03 15.24 -5.27
N ALA A 813 14.40 15.86 -6.27
CA ALA A 813 12.95 16.05 -6.29
C ALA A 813 12.21 14.72 -6.11
N GLN A 814 11.15 14.73 -5.30
CA GLN A 814 10.32 13.55 -5.01
C GLN A 814 11.13 12.28 -4.72
N SER A 815 11.99 12.35 -3.70
CA SER A 815 12.89 11.26 -3.32
C SER A 815 12.75 10.86 -1.85
N VAL A 816 13.16 9.63 -1.58
CA VAL A 816 13.30 9.07 -0.24
C VAL A 816 14.72 8.54 -0.13
N MET A 817 15.44 8.89 0.93
CA MET A 817 16.83 8.51 1.11
C MET A 817 17.05 7.99 2.53
N LEU A 818 17.64 6.80 2.61
CA LEU A 818 18.15 6.25 3.86
C LEU A 818 19.66 6.38 3.86
N LEU A 819 20.18 7.12 4.83
CA LEU A 819 21.61 7.19 5.10
C LEU A 819 21.97 6.22 6.20
N THR A 820 22.91 5.32 5.94
CA THR A 820 23.48 4.40 6.93
C THR A 820 24.90 4.85 7.28
N ILE A 821 25.16 5.04 8.59
CA ILE A 821 26.44 5.53 9.11
C ILE A 821 26.97 4.54 10.16
N PRO A 822 27.89 3.64 9.80
CA PRO A 822 28.54 2.73 10.75
C PRO A 822 29.59 3.44 11.61
N ILE A 823 29.62 3.14 12.91
CA ILE A 823 30.55 3.72 13.90
C ILE A 823 31.78 2.82 14.06
N CYS A 824 32.64 2.76 13.04
CA CYS A 824 33.79 1.85 13.03
C CYS A 824 34.97 2.40 12.22
N SER A 825 36.08 1.67 12.23
CA SER A 825 37.28 1.98 11.44
C SER A 825 36.96 2.10 9.94
N ASN A 826 37.54 3.11 9.27
CA ASN A 826 37.33 3.40 7.85
C ASN A 826 38.23 2.59 6.90
N ALA A 827 39.01 1.62 7.41
CA ALA A 827 39.93 0.83 6.60
C ALA A 827 39.16 -0.09 5.63
N ALA A 828 39.08 0.32 4.36
CA ALA A 828 38.44 -0.48 3.33
C ALA A 828 39.40 -1.52 2.73
N LYS A 829 38.87 -2.72 2.54
CA LYS A 829 39.43 -3.78 1.72
C LYS A 829 38.56 -3.92 0.48
N THR A 830 39.19 -3.93 -0.69
CA THR A 830 38.51 -4.18 -1.96
C THR A 830 38.82 -5.59 -2.42
N LEU A 831 37.78 -6.41 -2.55
CA LEU A 831 37.85 -7.70 -3.21
C LEU A 831 37.48 -7.53 -4.68
N VAL A 832 38.27 -8.11 -5.57
CA VAL A 832 37.96 -8.20 -7.00
C VAL A 832 37.25 -9.52 -7.29
N ALA A 833 36.43 -9.56 -8.34
CA ALA A 833 35.81 -10.79 -8.77
C ALA A 833 36.87 -11.84 -9.13
N THR A 834 36.73 -13.06 -8.62
CA THR A 834 37.63 -14.19 -8.92
C THR A 834 37.24 -14.89 -10.22
N ALA A 835 35.95 -14.86 -10.57
CA ALA A 835 35.41 -15.37 -11.81
C ALA A 835 34.17 -14.55 -12.24
N ASP A 836 33.94 -14.44 -13.54
CA ASP A 836 32.69 -13.92 -14.09
C ASP A 836 32.30 -14.65 -15.37
N ALA A 837 31.01 -14.70 -15.69
CA ALA A 837 30.56 -15.35 -16.92
C ALA A 837 29.17 -14.85 -17.33
N THR A 838 28.96 -14.66 -18.64
CA THR A 838 27.62 -14.49 -19.22
C THR A 838 27.17 -15.80 -19.85
N VAL A 839 25.96 -16.26 -19.53
CA VAL A 839 25.30 -17.38 -20.18
C VAL A 839 24.22 -16.87 -21.13
N LYS A 840 24.04 -17.57 -22.27
CA LYS A 840 23.12 -17.15 -23.33
C LYS A 840 22.14 -18.26 -23.66
N ALA A 841 20.87 -17.92 -23.84
CA ALA A 841 19.82 -18.87 -24.16
C ALA A 841 19.90 -19.39 -25.62
N GLY A 842 18.94 -20.24 -26.00
CA GLY A 842 18.73 -20.69 -27.38
C GLY A 842 19.90 -21.50 -27.96
N ALA A 843 20.30 -21.17 -29.19
CA ALA A 843 21.36 -21.86 -29.93
C ALA A 843 22.75 -21.77 -29.27
N ASN A 844 22.91 -20.92 -28.26
CA ASN A 844 24.14 -20.76 -27.49
C ASN A 844 24.05 -21.37 -26.09
N SER A 845 22.98 -22.09 -25.76
CA SER A 845 22.73 -22.59 -24.40
C SER A 845 23.78 -23.57 -23.87
N GLU A 846 24.46 -24.31 -24.76
CA GLU A 846 25.55 -25.23 -24.42
C GLU A 846 26.94 -24.56 -24.50
N LYS A 847 27.03 -23.32 -25.02
CA LYS A 847 28.30 -22.61 -25.16
C LYS A 847 28.64 -21.84 -23.90
N HIS A 848 29.92 -21.77 -23.59
CA HIS A 848 30.46 -20.97 -22.49
C HIS A 848 31.04 -19.65 -23.01
N PHE A 849 30.95 -18.59 -22.20
CA PHE A 849 31.44 -17.26 -22.56
C PHE A 849 32.32 -16.62 -21.48
N GLY A 850 32.93 -17.40 -20.57
CA GLY A 850 33.84 -16.92 -19.53
C GLY A 850 35.18 -16.34 -20.02
N LYS A 851 35.30 -15.96 -21.30
CA LYS A 851 36.41 -15.13 -21.82
C LYS A 851 35.90 -13.82 -22.42
N ALA A 852 34.59 -13.58 -22.36
CA ALA A 852 34.00 -12.32 -22.79
C ALA A 852 34.53 -11.19 -21.91
N LYS A 853 34.78 -10.02 -22.50
CA LYS A 853 35.30 -8.85 -21.77
C LYS A 853 34.19 -7.92 -21.27
N VAL A 854 32.94 -8.32 -21.45
CA VAL A 854 31.74 -7.56 -21.07
C VAL A 854 30.68 -8.54 -20.59
N MET A 855 30.13 -8.29 -19.41
CA MET A 855 28.95 -8.96 -18.91
C MET A 855 27.70 -8.33 -19.52
N ASN A 856 26.81 -9.15 -20.05
CA ASN A 856 25.57 -8.69 -20.66
C ASN A 856 24.35 -9.22 -19.92
N ILE A 857 23.33 -8.38 -19.81
CA ILE A 857 22.02 -8.73 -19.25
C ILE A 857 20.99 -8.32 -20.30
N GLU A 858 20.17 -9.28 -20.71
CA GLU A 858 19.17 -9.08 -21.75
C GLU A 858 18.00 -10.02 -21.53
N MET A 859 16.79 -9.47 -21.60
CA MET A 859 15.56 -10.25 -21.61
C MET A 859 14.59 -9.67 -22.62
N ASN A 860 14.19 -10.51 -23.58
CA ASN A 860 13.12 -10.25 -24.52
C ASN A 860 12.27 -11.52 -24.64
N ALA A 861 11.08 -11.51 -24.04
CA ALA A 861 10.19 -12.67 -24.03
C ALA A 861 9.76 -13.09 -25.45
N SER A 862 9.63 -12.14 -26.38
CA SER A 862 9.30 -12.44 -27.80
C SER A 862 10.46 -13.02 -28.59
N ARG A 863 11.68 -12.97 -28.04
CA ARG A 863 12.92 -13.46 -28.67
C ARG A 863 13.79 -14.20 -27.66
N ALA A 864 13.22 -15.23 -27.02
CA ALA A 864 13.86 -15.95 -25.92
C ALA A 864 15.29 -16.46 -26.22
N ASN A 865 15.59 -16.79 -27.48
CA ASN A 865 16.92 -17.27 -27.91
C ASN A 865 18.07 -16.25 -27.75
N GLY A 866 17.78 -14.97 -27.52
CA GLY A 866 18.77 -13.91 -27.33
C GLY A 866 19.08 -13.57 -25.88
N ASN A 867 18.34 -14.13 -24.92
CA ASN A 867 18.42 -13.72 -23.52
C ASN A 867 19.79 -14.03 -22.90
N GLN A 868 20.26 -13.15 -22.01
CA GLN A 868 21.57 -13.20 -21.39
C GLN A 868 21.49 -12.95 -19.89
N VAL A 869 22.20 -13.76 -19.11
CA VAL A 869 22.31 -13.67 -17.65
C VAL A 869 23.78 -13.68 -17.28
N SER A 870 24.19 -12.87 -16.31
CA SER A 870 25.60 -12.79 -15.90
C SER A 870 25.81 -13.24 -14.45
N TYR A 871 26.95 -13.86 -14.20
CA TYR A 871 27.39 -14.40 -12.92
C TYR A 871 28.71 -13.77 -12.50
N LEU A 872 28.84 -13.46 -11.21
CA LEU A 872 30.04 -12.88 -10.59
C LEU A 872 30.39 -13.67 -9.34
N LYS A 873 31.66 -14.04 -9.16
CA LYS A 873 32.13 -14.74 -7.95
C LYS A 873 33.16 -13.91 -7.20
N PHE A 874 33.07 -13.93 -5.86
CA PHE A 874 34.06 -13.34 -4.97
C PHE A 874 34.52 -14.35 -3.92
N ASP A 875 35.81 -14.32 -3.60
CA ASP A 875 36.39 -15.06 -2.47
C ASP A 875 36.32 -14.23 -1.19
N LEU A 876 35.68 -14.81 -0.16
CA LEU A 876 35.44 -14.24 1.16
C LEU A 876 36.35 -14.85 2.24
N SER A 877 37.21 -15.82 1.92
CA SER A 877 38.01 -16.60 2.88
C SER A 877 38.90 -15.72 3.77
N GLY A 878 39.37 -14.59 3.26
CA GLY A 878 40.20 -13.62 4.00
C GLY A 878 39.42 -12.49 4.69
N LEU A 879 38.11 -12.64 4.90
CA LEU A 879 37.28 -11.63 5.59
C LEU A 879 36.90 -12.08 7.00
N ASN A 880 37.10 -11.18 7.97
CA ASN A 880 36.44 -11.32 9.27
C ASN A 880 34.99 -10.78 9.17
N LYS A 881 34.04 -11.69 8.94
CA LYS A 881 32.62 -11.33 8.72
C LYS A 881 31.96 -10.75 9.97
N GLU A 882 32.46 -11.05 11.16
CA GLU A 882 31.90 -10.55 12.44
C GLU A 882 32.30 -9.10 12.70
N GLU A 883 33.52 -8.70 12.32
CA GLU A 883 34.02 -7.33 12.48
C GLU A 883 33.66 -6.41 11.30
N MET A 884 33.15 -6.97 10.20
CA MET A 884 32.77 -6.22 9.00
C MET A 884 31.53 -5.36 9.23
N ASN A 885 31.64 -4.08 8.90
CA ASN A 885 30.62 -3.05 9.08
C ASN A 885 29.93 -2.67 7.78
N ALA A 886 30.51 -2.90 6.60
CA ALA A 886 29.77 -2.78 5.36
C ALA A 886 30.33 -3.73 4.32
N ALA A 887 29.48 -4.16 3.41
CA ALA A 887 29.88 -4.78 2.16
C ALA A 887 29.05 -4.18 1.02
N ILE A 888 29.73 -3.49 0.10
CA ILE A 888 29.11 -2.86 -1.06
C ILE A 888 29.54 -3.60 -2.32
N LEU A 889 28.58 -4.22 -3.00
CA LEU A 889 28.79 -4.72 -4.35
C LEU A 889 28.79 -3.52 -5.30
N ARG A 890 29.83 -3.38 -6.11
CA ARG A 890 30.02 -2.24 -7.00
C ARG A 890 30.30 -2.72 -8.43
N LEU A 891 29.51 -2.21 -9.38
CA LEU A 891 29.55 -2.57 -10.80
C LEU A 891 29.69 -1.29 -11.64
N TYR A 892 30.46 -1.35 -12.73
CA TYR A 892 30.57 -0.24 -13.68
C TYR A 892 29.95 -0.62 -15.01
N GLY A 893 28.99 0.18 -15.50
CA GLY A 893 28.26 -0.14 -16.72
C GLY A 893 27.19 0.86 -17.11
N SER A 894 26.50 0.56 -18.20
CA SER A 894 25.40 1.33 -18.79
C SER A 894 24.40 0.41 -19.49
N SER A 895 23.29 0.97 -19.98
CA SER A 895 22.37 0.31 -20.91
C SER A 895 22.44 0.89 -22.32
N SER A 896 21.77 0.21 -23.25
CA SER A 896 21.57 0.70 -24.62
C SER A 896 20.46 1.75 -24.73
N THR A 897 19.99 2.35 -23.62
CA THR A 897 18.80 3.22 -23.62
C THR A 897 18.90 4.37 -22.62
N LYS A 898 18.23 5.49 -22.95
CA LYS A 898 18.04 6.64 -22.05
C LYS A 898 17.12 6.32 -20.87
N SER A 899 16.10 5.50 -21.11
CA SER A 899 15.14 5.14 -20.09
C SER A 899 15.79 4.23 -19.04
N PRO A 900 15.38 4.30 -17.77
CA PRO A 900 15.84 3.38 -16.74
C PRO A 900 15.71 1.91 -17.16
N TYR A 901 16.84 1.21 -17.31
CA TYR A 901 16.91 -0.24 -17.49
C TYR A 901 17.18 -0.89 -16.13
N ARG A 902 16.22 -1.65 -15.62
CA ARG A 902 16.22 -2.19 -14.25
C ARG A 902 16.36 -3.70 -14.27
N PHE A 903 17.24 -4.28 -13.45
CA PHE A 903 17.41 -5.73 -13.33
C PHE A 903 17.65 -6.16 -11.87
N HIS A 904 17.39 -7.43 -11.57
CA HIS A 904 17.58 -8.02 -10.24
C HIS A 904 19.02 -8.50 -10.06
N VAL A 905 19.49 -8.42 -8.82
CA VAL A 905 20.70 -9.08 -8.36
C VAL A 905 20.33 -10.08 -7.28
N TYR A 906 20.78 -11.33 -7.45
CA TYR A 906 20.64 -12.39 -6.44
C TYR A 906 22.00 -12.82 -5.94
N ALA A 907 22.11 -13.15 -4.66
CA ALA A 907 23.25 -13.85 -4.08
C ALA A 907 22.94 -15.35 -3.97
N LEU A 908 23.89 -16.21 -4.34
CA LEU A 908 23.74 -17.67 -4.25
C LEU A 908 24.62 -18.24 -3.15
N ASP A 909 24.09 -19.25 -2.46
CA ASP A 909 24.86 -20.08 -1.55
C ASP A 909 25.77 -21.06 -2.30
N ASN A 910 25.37 -21.47 -3.52
CA ASN A 910 26.18 -22.35 -4.35
C ASN A 910 27.09 -21.55 -5.31
N SER A 911 28.37 -21.51 -4.99
CA SER A 911 29.42 -20.95 -5.86
C SER A 911 30.20 -22.01 -6.64
N SER A 912 29.71 -23.26 -6.71
CA SER A 912 30.39 -24.39 -7.36
C SER A 912 30.21 -24.36 -8.89
N TRP A 913 30.77 -23.35 -9.54
CA TRP A 913 30.80 -23.21 -11.00
C TRP A 913 32.17 -22.77 -11.49
N ASP A 914 32.53 -23.14 -12.72
CA ASP A 914 33.78 -22.77 -13.36
C ASP A 914 33.50 -21.93 -14.61
N GLU A 915 34.15 -20.78 -14.69
CA GLU A 915 34.04 -19.79 -15.77
C GLU A 915 34.29 -20.39 -17.17
N SER A 916 35.17 -21.38 -17.28
CA SER A 916 35.49 -22.06 -18.54
C SER A 916 34.42 -23.05 -19.00
N THR A 917 33.48 -23.43 -18.13
CA THR A 917 32.45 -24.44 -18.43
C THR A 917 31.02 -23.94 -18.22
N LEU A 918 30.83 -22.77 -17.58
CA LEU A 918 29.51 -22.23 -17.31
C LEU A 918 28.77 -21.91 -18.61
N ASN A 919 27.59 -22.49 -18.76
CA ASN A 919 26.67 -22.29 -19.86
C ASN A 919 25.23 -22.21 -19.32
N TRP A 920 24.26 -21.97 -20.19
CA TRP A 920 22.86 -21.79 -19.76
C TRP A 920 22.28 -23.05 -19.08
N LYS A 921 22.75 -24.24 -19.46
CA LYS A 921 22.21 -25.52 -18.99
C LYS A 921 22.75 -25.96 -17.63
N ASN A 922 23.94 -25.51 -17.25
CA ASN A 922 24.58 -25.82 -15.96
C ASN A 922 24.67 -24.61 -15.01
N ALA A 923 24.19 -23.43 -15.41
CA ALA A 923 24.16 -22.23 -14.59
C ALA A 923 23.38 -22.48 -13.28
N PRO A 924 23.99 -22.24 -12.10
CA PRO A 924 23.34 -22.51 -10.83
C PRO A 924 22.12 -21.60 -10.65
N ASN A 925 21.03 -22.18 -10.14
CA ASN A 925 19.76 -21.51 -9.86
C ASN A 925 19.11 -20.79 -11.06
N LEU A 926 19.50 -21.09 -12.31
CA LEU A 926 18.82 -20.58 -13.50
C LEU A 926 17.83 -21.61 -14.02
N GLU A 927 16.58 -21.19 -14.25
CA GLU A 927 15.60 -22.03 -14.91
C GLU A 927 15.99 -22.29 -16.38
N LYS A 928 15.87 -23.54 -16.84
CA LYS A 928 16.39 -23.95 -18.15
C LYS A 928 15.66 -23.34 -19.34
N ASP A 929 14.37 -23.05 -19.19
CA ASP A 929 13.49 -22.63 -20.28
C ASP A 929 13.01 -21.18 -20.14
N GLN A 930 13.36 -20.50 -19.04
CA GLN A 930 12.91 -19.15 -18.74
C GLN A 930 14.03 -18.33 -18.11
N VAL A 931 14.02 -17.01 -18.31
CA VAL A 931 14.89 -16.08 -17.59
C VAL A 931 14.30 -15.89 -16.19
N ARG A 932 14.58 -16.85 -15.30
CA ARG A 932 14.11 -16.84 -13.91
C ARG A 932 15.11 -17.52 -12.97
N VAL A 933 15.27 -16.97 -11.76
CA VAL A 933 16.06 -17.61 -10.69
C VAL A 933 15.18 -18.56 -9.86
N THR A 934 15.67 -19.77 -9.61
CA THR A 934 14.98 -20.81 -8.82
C THR A 934 15.47 -20.84 -7.37
N ASP A 935 14.66 -21.41 -6.47
CA ASP A 935 14.96 -21.61 -5.05
C ASP A 935 15.27 -20.32 -4.26
N VAL A 936 14.65 -19.22 -4.65
CA VAL A 936 14.73 -17.92 -3.98
C VAL A 936 14.07 -18.01 -2.59
N GLY A 937 14.81 -17.62 -1.54
CA GLY A 937 14.43 -17.75 -0.13
C GLY A 937 15.00 -18.99 0.56
N ASN A 938 15.74 -19.83 -0.17
CA ASN A 938 16.48 -20.98 0.35
C ASN A 938 17.97 -20.90 -0.05
N THR A 939 18.32 -21.24 -1.29
CA THR A 939 19.72 -21.25 -1.78
C THR A 939 20.08 -20.03 -2.62
N ALA A 940 19.08 -19.25 -3.02
CA ALA A 940 19.23 -17.96 -3.68
C ALA A 940 18.54 -16.87 -2.85
N HIS A 941 19.16 -15.70 -2.76
CA HIS A 941 18.73 -14.61 -1.88
C HIS A 941 18.69 -13.32 -2.69
N VAL A 942 17.62 -12.53 -2.56
CA VAL A 942 17.52 -11.24 -3.27
C VAL A 942 18.53 -10.28 -2.66
N ALA A 943 19.45 -9.74 -3.48
CA ALA A 943 20.41 -8.72 -3.07
C ALA A 943 19.92 -7.30 -3.32
N GLY A 944 19.03 -7.13 -4.29
CA GLY A 944 18.41 -5.86 -4.63
C GLY A 944 18.28 -5.72 -6.14
N GLU A 945 18.11 -4.49 -6.59
CA GLU A 945 17.92 -4.17 -7.99
C GLU A 945 18.85 -3.04 -8.39
N ILE A 946 19.35 -3.08 -9.62
CA ILE A 946 20.19 -2.01 -10.16
C ILE A 946 19.48 -1.40 -11.35
N VAL A 947 19.55 -0.07 -11.43
CA VAL A 947 19.01 0.71 -12.53
C VAL A 947 20.12 1.45 -13.24
N VAL A 948 20.15 1.31 -14.57
CA VAL A 948 21.16 1.93 -15.42
C VAL A 948 20.54 2.63 -16.62
N THR A 949 21.21 3.67 -17.09
CA THR A 949 20.88 4.40 -18.33
C THR A 949 22.05 4.31 -19.31
N GLU A 950 21.95 5.00 -20.44
CA GLU A 950 23.00 5.06 -21.46
C GLU A 950 24.34 5.64 -20.97
N THR A 951 24.33 6.34 -19.83
CA THR A 951 25.54 6.92 -19.26
C THR A 951 26.26 5.89 -18.40
N ALA A 952 27.51 5.57 -18.76
CA ALA A 952 28.35 4.65 -17.99
C ALA A 952 28.74 5.25 -16.63
N SER A 953 28.37 4.57 -15.55
CA SER A 953 28.61 5.01 -14.19
C SER A 953 28.82 3.81 -13.25
N TRP A 954 29.16 4.11 -11.99
CA TRP A 954 29.21 3.13 -10.93
C TRP A 954 27.81 2.92 -10.33
N HIS A 955 27.44 1.66 -10.18
CA HIS A 955 26.19 1.18 -9.60
C HIS A 955 26.49 0.29 -8.41
N GLN A 956 25.71 0.40 -7.33
CA GLN A 956 26.10 -0.17 -6.05
C GLN A 956 24.92 -0.76 -5.28
N LEU A 957 25.15 -1.86 -4.56
CA LEU A 957 24.20 -2.45 -3.63
C LEU A 957 24.86 -2.68 -2.27
N ASP A 958 24.14 -2.35 -1.20
CA ASP A 958 24.52 -2.75 0.15
C ASP A 958 24.14 -4.23 0.37
N VAL A 959 25.16 -5.09 0.35
CA VAL A 959 25.03 -6.54 0.53
C VAL A 959 25.56 -7.00 1.89
N THR A 960 25.71 -6.07 2.85
CA THR A 960 26.30 -6.34 4.17
C THR A 960 25.64 -7.52 4.88
N SER A 961 24.31 -7.56 4.90
CA SER A 961 23.55 -8.63 5.56
C SER A 961 23.77 -9.99 4.90
N LEU A 962 23.84 -10.03 3.56
CA LEU A 962 24.08 -11.25 2.80
C LEU A 962 25.49 -11.79 3.03
N ILE A 963 26.51 -10.93 3.04
CA ILE A 963 27.89 -11.35 3.30
C ILE A 963 28.04 -11.87 4.75
N ARG A 964 27.40 -11.24 5.74
CA ARG A 964 27.39 -11.71 7.13
C ARG A 964 26.71 -13.08 7.28
N LYS A 965 25.63 -13.32 6.53
CA LYS A 965 24.89 -14.60 6.56
C LYS A 965 25.58 -15.71 5.76
N CYS A 966 26.33 -15.36 4.71
CA CYS A 966 27.02 -16.31 3.86
C CYS A 966 28.01 -17.15 4.67
N ARG A 967 27.80 -18.48 4.71
CA ARG A 967 28.67 -19.42 5.43
C ARG A 967 29.77 -20.02 4.56
N GLN A 968 29.66 -19.86 3.24
CA GLN A 968 30.64 -20.37 2.29
C GLN A 968 31.87 -19.44 2.20
N PRO A 969 33.03 -19.99 1.77
CA PRO A 969 34.23 -19.19 1.51
C PRO A 969 34.08 -18.32 0.25
N GLU A 970 33.13 -18.63 -0.63
CA GLU A 970 32.87 -17.87 -1.85
C GLU A 970 31.40 -17.48 -1.94
N ILE A 971 31.11 -16.34 -2.58
CA ILE A 971 29.75 -15.92 -2.89
C ILE A 971 29.62 -15.63 -4.37
N THR A 972 28.48 -16.02 -4.94
CA THR A 972 28.12 -15.75 -6.33
C THR A 972 26.97 -14.75 -6.39
N PHE A 973 27.09 -13.73 -7.24
CA PHE A 973 26.00 -12.83 -7.59
C PHE A 973 25.51 -13.12 -9.02
N VAL A 974 24.19 -13.18 -9.20
CA VAL A 974 23.53 -13.35 -10.50
C VAL A 974 22.84 -12.05 -10.87
N LEU A 975 23.13 -11.55 -12.06
CA LEU A 975 22.56 -10.33 -12.63
C LEU A 975 21.58 -10.74 -13.73
N ILE A 976 20.29 -10.50 -13.49
CA ILE A 976 19.22 -11.06 -14.33
C ILE A 976 18.05 -10.09 -14.47
N ARG A 977 17.57 -9.93 -15.71
CA ARG A 977 16.32 -9.24 -15.98
C ARG A 977 15.17 -10.24 -16.09
N GLU A 978 14.35 -10.36 -15.06
CA GLU A 978 13.18 -11.25 -15.05
C GLU A 978 11.91 -10.48 -15.41
N VAL A 979 10.91 -11.10 -16.04
CA VAL A 979 9.60 -10.47 -16.29
C VAL A 979 8.91 -10.21 -14.94
N ARG A 980 8.54 -8.94 -14.68
CA ARG A 980 7.98 -8.50 -13.39
C ARG A 980 6.46 -8.59 -13.35
N GLN A 981 5.79 -8.30 -14.46
CA GLN A 981 4.32 -8.27 -14.51
C GLN A 981 3.81 -8.55 -15.92
N LEU A 982 2.50 -8.75 -16.05
CA LEU A 982 1.86 -8.89 -17.34
C LEU A 982 2.11 -7.63 -18.20
N GLY A 983 2.61 -7.82 -19.42
CA GLY A 983 2.90 -6.72 -20.34
C GLY A 983 4.19 -5.95 -20.04
N ASP A 984 5.07 -6.46 -19.17
CA ASP A 984 6.41 -5.91 -18.91
C ASP A 984 7.33 -6.11 -20.14
N ASP A 985 7.26 -5.15 -21.07
CA ASP A 985 8.01 -5.12 -22.33
C ASP A 985 8.89 -3.87 -22.49
N SER A 986 9.02 -3.06 -21.43
CA SER A 986 9.73 -1.78 -21.45
C SER A 986 11.19 -1.92 -21.90
N ASP A 987 11.77 -3.10 -21.71
CA ASP A 987 13.17 -3.42 -21.97
C ASP A 987 13.39 -4.31 -23.20
N ASN A 988 12.34 -4.62 -23.96
CA ASN A 988 12.45 -5.43 -25.16
C ASN A 988 13.40 -4.80 -26.18
N ASN A 989 14.33 -5.60 -26.71
CA ASN A 989 15.42 -5.18 -27.62
C ASN A 989 16.44 -4.21 -26.99
N LYS A 990 16.48 -4.11 -25.66
CA LYS A 990 17.48 -3.35 -24.92
C LYS A 990 18.34 -4.29 -24.10
N ASN A 991 19.57 -3.89 -23.83
CA ASN A 991 20.47 -4.62 -22.94
C ASN A 991 21.21 -3.67 -22.00
N SER A 992 21.81 -4.24 -20.96
CA SER A 992 22.80 -3.57 -20.14
C SER A 992 24.13 -4.31 -20.16
N SER A 993 25.21 -3.54 -20.15
CA SER A 993 26.60 -4.01 -20.28
C SER A 993 27.44 -3.54 -19.10
N PHE A 994 28.19 -4.45 -18.50
CA PHE A 994 29.05 -4.20 -17.34
C PHE A 994 30.47 -4.72 -17.55
N GLY A 995 31.44 -4.10 -16.87
CA GLY A 995 32.83 -4.55 -16.86
C GLY A 995 33.00 -5.95 -16.24
N THR A 996 33.92 -6.75 -16.78
CA THR A 996 34.34 -8.07 -16.25
C THR A 996 35.58 -7.94 -15.36
N ARG A 997 36.07 -9.03 -14.78
CA ARG A 997 37.32 -9.04 -13.99
C ARG A 997 38.55 -8.66 -14.83
N GLU A 998 38.50 -8.79 -16.15
CA GLU A 998 39.54 -8.34 -17.09
C GLU A 998 39.43 -6.85 -17.46
N SER A 999 38.32 -6.19 -17.11
CA SER A 999 38.09 -4.78 -17.45
C SER A 999 38.95 -3.83 -16.60
N VAL A 1000 39.07 -2.57 -17.03
CA VAL A 1000 39.73 -1.52 -16.23
C VAL A 1000 38.90 -1.22 -14.98
N ASN A 1001 37.61 -0.96 -15.17
CA ASN A 1001 36.64 -0.80 -14.09
C ASN A 1001 36.04 -2.18 -13.76
N LYS A 1002 36.71 -2.91 -12.87
CA LYS A 1002 36.34 -4.27 -12.48
C LYS A 1002 35.16 -4.26 -11.49
N PRO A 1003 34.30 -5.30 -11.52
CA PRO A 1003 33.40 -5.59 -10.41
C PRO A 1003 34.18 -5.74 -9.11
N ALA A 1004 33.67 -5.12 -8.05
CA ALA A 1004 34.33 -5.09 -6.76
C ALA A 1004 33.33 -5.31 -5.63
N LEU A 1005 33.78 -5.98 -4.57
CA LEU A 1005 33.12 -6.02 -3.28
C LEU A 1005 33.98 -5.22 -2.30
N ILE A 1006 33.50 -4.02 -1.93
CA ILE A 1006 34.19 -3.11 -1.03
C ILE A 1006 33.69 -3.40 0.38
N VAL A 1007 34.58 -3.79 1.28
CA VAL A 1007 34.26 -4.13 2.66
C VAL A 1007 35.08 -3.30 3.64
N TRP A 1008 34.49 -2.90 4.75
CA TRP A 1008 35.16 -2.23 5.86
C TRP A 1008 34.42 -2.48 7.18
#